data_AF-S9STL7-F1
#
_entry.id   AF-S9STL7-F1
#
_cell.length_a   1.000
_cell.length_b   1.000
_cell.length_c   1.000
_cell.angle_alpha   90.00
_cell.angle_beta   90.00
_cell.angle_gamma   90.00
#
_symmetry.space_group_name_H-M   'P 1'
#
loop_
_entity.id
_entity.type
_entity.pdbx_description
1 polymer ?
#
loop_
_entity_poly.entity_id
_entity_poly.type
_entity_poly.pdbx_seq_one_letter_code
_entity_poly.pdbx_strand_id
1 'polypeptide(L)'
;TTYDGSNNGIRETYDVMDRLITKEEIKPSGQAVVAGRYEYDDVGNVQTAYDGNHNATKYEYDALGRLIAVTDAEGKTTRYRYNLSGDMVEIKYEDGNTVEKRYDEIGRLLQQIDPNKQSKRFYYDGNGNVIKSIDRKDQVQQFVYSNRNFLMSHTLPDENITYSYDETGKRTAMTDQTGTTTYAYYPTGELASITYPDQTRINYDYEVRGLRTEQTVTAGGYKITQQMGHLGILPNPKNMTVLDGSGSQLTQFEYKYDGSYNRLAELKSTQGWVETYTYDGFNLADIQQKQGEALFANYGYTYDNNRNIVAKNDNGAAYQFSYDPLNRIKTSSQFNEDYAYDQRDNRSTLQSDQVPNIKGASYAYDSRNRLTQVTTEDGKAVSYRYNGDNLMVERTEGGVTTRYYYDDRAKIVAEGKVEANGSVTITAAYVHDSNGKLLARQVPGQGMQYYVSNGHGDITEIRDAQGNVLNRYTYDIWGNPLVQEEQVPNIFRYSGEYWDAATNLQYLRARWYDPSVGRFINEDTYEGDLGNPLSLNLYAYVKNNPLIHVDPSGHIPTALEAAIMADHIYSAEKGREYTLSGGWTFEDLITGGDNMKMGVYSRVKSNGKTEYSLVNKGTSPTSLNDWKNNVQQLFGSSDDMKASIEKSKEFVKSNSNNEITMIGHSKGGAEAAANAVATNKNSFIFNPATVNLKAYGLNSSNYRASMTAFIVKGDALNGAEGWFSKPIDKAVYLPQQYGGGWRNLWQTSMYDNIRNHSMGAVMDALKEAGYK
;
A
#
# COMPACT_ATOMS: atom_id res chain seq x y z
N THR A 1 -12.92 25.83 5.62
CA THR A 1 -13.16 25.26 4.28
C THR A 1 -11.95 25.47 3.39
N THR A 2 -11.54 24.45 2.65
CA THR A 2 -10.51 24.51 1.59
C THR A 2 -11.13 24.06 0.27
N TYR A 3 -10.63 24.57 -0.87
CA TYR A 3 -11.10 24.21 -2.22
C TYR A 3 -9.91 23.80 -3.10
N ASP A 4 -10.11 22.85 -4.01
CA ASP A 4 -9.13 22.48 -5.04
C ASP A 4 -9.21 23.37 -6.29
N GLY A 5 -8.31 23.16 -7.27
CA GLY A 5 -8.31 23.89 -8.54
C GLY A 5 -9.51 23.61 -9.45
N SER A 6 -10.39 22.69 -9.05
CA SER A 6 -11.67 22.37 -9.70
C SER A 6 -12.88 22.79 -8.84
N ASN A 7 -12.66 23.61 -7.81
CA ASN A 7 -13.67 24.15 -6.90
C ASN A 7 -14.42 23.11 -6.04
N ASN A 8 -13.83 21.94 -5.79
CA ASN A 8 -14.34 20.96 -4.83
C ASN A 8 -13.88 21.32 -3.41
N GLY A 9 -14.79 21.34 -2.43
CA GLY A 9 -14.49 21.84 -1.09
C GLY A 9 -14.45 20.79 0.01
N ILE A 10 -13.62 20.99 1.03
CA ILE A 10 -13.68 20.25 2.31
C ILE A 10 -13.90 21.25 3.45
N ARG A 11 -14.84 20.96 4.35
CA ARG A 11 -15.11 21.71 5.58
C ARG A 11 -14.88 20.81 6.79
N GLU A 12 -14.20 21.34 7.80
CA GLU A 12 -13.91 20.63 9.04
C GLU A 12 -14.38 21.49 10.20
N THR A 13 -15.06 20.86 11.16
CA THR A 13 -15.64 21.46 12.36
C THR A 13 -15.02 20.82 13.59
N TYR A 14 -14.75 21.64 14.59
CA TYR A 14 -13.88 21.30 15.70
C TYR A 14 -14.48 21.72 17.04
N ASP A 15 -14.17 20.98 18.11
CA ASP A 15 -14.61 21.36 19.46
C ASP A 15 -13.71 22.45 20.06
N VAL A 16 -14.03 22.87 21.29
CA VAL A 16 -13.23 23.84 22.06
C VAL A 16 -11.82 23.33 22.37
N MET A 17 -11.61 22.02 22.23
CA MET A 17 -10.35 21.33 22.46
C MET A 17 -9.50 21.21 21.19
N ASP A 18 -9.95 21.84 20.11
CA ASP A 18 -9.35 21.76 18.79
C ASP A 18 -9.35 20.31 18.23
N ARG A 19 -10.29 19.45 18.62
CA ARG A 19 -10.44 18.08 18.09
C ARG A 19 -11.49 18.02 16.98
N LEU A 20 -11.29 17.17 15.96
CA LEU A 20 -12.19 17.05 14.79
C LEU A 20 -13.53 16.45 15.20
N ILE A 21 -14.61 17.24 15.19
CA ILE A 21 -15.96 16.69 15.42
C ILE A 21 -16.59 16.24 14.12
N THR A 22 -16.42 16.99 13.02
CA THR A 22 -17.10 16.68 11.76
C THR A 22 -16.26 17.10 10.56
N LYS A 23 -16.17 16.22 9.57
CA LYS A 23 -15.58 16.48 8.25
C LYS A 23 -16.69 16.40 7.21
N GLU A 24 -16.81 17.41 6.36
CA GLU A 24 -17.81 17.53 5.31
C GLU A 24 -17.17 17.79 3.95
N GLU A 25 -17.69 17.14 2.90
CA GLU A 25 -17.39 17.43 1.51
C GLU A 25 -18.43 18.40 0.95
N ILE A 26 -17.96 19.48 0.34
CA ILE A 26 -18.80 20.44 -0.38
C ILE A 26 -18.82 20.03 -1.84
N LYS A 27 -19.97 19.52 -2.28
CA LYS A 27 -20.24 19.15 -3.66
C LYS A 27 -20.21 20.39 -4.56
N PRO A 28 -19.98 20.25 -5.89
CA PRO A 28 -20.06 21.36 -6.84
C PRO A 28 -21.39 22.13 -6.79
N SER A 29 -22.48 21.47 -6.36
CA SER A 29 -23.79 22.08 -6.12
C SER A 29 -23.84 23.06 -4.94
N GLY A 30 -22.80 23.09 -4.10
CA GLY A 30 -22.74 23.82 -2.84
C GLY A 30 -23.29 23.05 -1.63
N GLN A 31 -23.86 21.86 -1.83
CA GLN A 31 -24.33 21.00 -0.75
C GLN A 31 -23.15 20.45 0.05
N ALA A 32 -23.22 20.54 1.39
CA ALA A 32 -22.29 19.88 2.30
C ALA A 32 -22.79 18.48 2.66
N VAL A 33 -21.90 17.50 2.59
CA VAL A 33 -22.17 16.09 2.89
C VAL A 33 -21.18 15.63 3.95
N VAL A 34 -21.64 15.06 5.06
CA VAL A 34 -20.77 14.53 6.10
C VAL A 34 -19.95 13.36 5.54
N ALA A 35 -18.63 13.45 5.68
CA ALA A 35 -17.66 12.40 5.33
C ALA A 35 -17.15 11.65 6.59
N GLY A 36 -17.34 12.23 7.78
CA GLY A 36 -17.07 11.57 9.05
C GLY A 36 -17.38 12.46 10.25
N ARG A 37 -17.67 11.84 11.40
CA ARG A 37 -17.92 12.52 12.68
C ARG A 37 -17.28 11.75 13.84
N TYR A 38 -16.80 12.45 14.86
CA TYR A 38 -16.12 11.82 15.99
C TYR A 38 -16.66 12.32 17.34
N GLU A 39 -16.68 11.42 18.30
CA GLU A 39 -16.99 11.68 19.71
C GLU A 39 -15.81 11.23 20.55
N TYR A 40 -15.50 12.01 21.59
CA TYR A 40 -14.32 11.80 22.41
C TYR A 40 -14.72 11.59 23.88
N ASP A 41 -13.94 10.79 24.59
CA ASP A 41 -14.05 10.69 26.05
C ASP A 41 -13.44 11.93 26.74
N ASP A 42 -13.60 12.01 28.08
CA ASP A 42 -13.10 13.13 28.90
C ASP A 42 -11.57 13.30 28.85
N VAL A 43 -10.87 12.30 28.31
CA VAL A 43 -9.41 12.22 28.25
C VAL A 43 -8.88 12.38 26.83
N GLY A 44 -9.76 12.61 25.86
CA GLY A 44 -9.39 12.90 24.48
C GLY A 44 -9.38 11.71 23.53
N ASN A 45 -9.55 10.47 23.99
CA ASN A 45 -9.60 9.36 23.05
C ASN A 45 -10.88 9.41 22.22
N VAL A 46 -10.80 8.95 20.97
CA VAL A 46 -11.99 8.71 20.15
C VAL A 46 -12.81 7.60 20.80
N GLN A 47 -13.96 7.93 21.35
CA GLN A 47 -14.91 6.99 21.95
C GLN A 47 -15.83 6.39 20.87
N THR A 48 -16.28 7.22 19.94
CA THR A 48 -17.11 6.80 18.80
C THR A 48 -16.66 7.50 17.54
N ALA A 49 -16.46 6.75 16.45
CA ALA A 49 -16.26 7.28 15.10
C ALA A 49 -17.48 6.93 14.24
N TYR A 50 -18.00 7.93 13.53
CA TYR A 50 -19.06 7.80 12.55
C TYR A 50 -18.49 8.00 11.16
N ASP A 51 -18.81 7.11 10.25
CA ASP A 51 -18.51 7.29 8.84
C ASP A 51 -19.49 8.27 8.15
N GLY A 52 -19.30 8.56 6.86
CA GLY A 52 -20.18 9.45 6.08
C GLY A 52 -21.61 8.91 5.88
N ASN A 53 -21.82 7.62 6.12
CA ASN A 53 -23.13 6.96 6.16
C ASN A 53 -23.73 6.92 7.57
N HIS A 54 -23.06 7.52 8.57
CA HIS A 54 -23.43 7.58 9.98
C HIS A 54 -23.37 6.22 10.72
N ASN A 55 -22.63 5.25 10.19
CA ASN A 55 -22.37 3.99 10.90
C ASN A 55 -21.31 4.23 12.00
N ALA A 56 -21.55 3.70 13.20
CA ALA A 56 -20.75 4.00 14.38
C ALA A 56 -19.79 2.84 14.73
N THR A 57 -18.51 3.13 14.88
CA THR A 57 -17.52 2.24 15.52
C THR A 57 -17.16 2.79 16.89
N LYS A 58 -17.20 1.95 17.93
CA LYS A 58 -16.92 2.34 19.32
C LYS A 58 -15.60 1.76 19.79
N TYR A 59 -14.90 2.53 20.60
CA TYR A 59 -13.59 2.18 21.12
C TYR A 59 -13.61 2.25 22.65
N GLU A 60 -13.11 1.20 23.29
CA GLU A 60 -12.93 1.14 24.74
C GLU A 60 -11.44 1.17 25.06
N TYR A 61 -11.09 1.96 26.07
CA TYR A 61 -9.72 2.09 26.52
C TYR A 61 -9.58 1.74 28.00
N ASP A 62 -8.42 1.25 28.41
CA ASP A 62 -8.15 1.09 29.84
C ASP A 62 -7.76 2.43 30.50
N ALA A 63 -7.42 2.40 31.79
CA ALA A 63 -7.06 3.61 32.55
C ALA A 63 -5.80 4.31 32.00
N LEU A 64 -5.01 3.54 31.27
CA LEU A 64 -3.83 4.01 30.59
C LEU A 64 -4.24 4.35 29.16
N GLY A 65 -5.49 4.54 28.73
CA GLY A 65 -5.79 4.93 27.34
C GLY A 65 -5.42 3.89 26.28
N ARG A 66 -5.17 2.63 26.66
CA ARG A 66 -4.87 1.55 25.72
C ARG A 66 -6.12 1.00 25.09
N LEU A 67 -6.12 0.70 23.79
CA LEU A 67 -7.29 0.12 23.16
C LEU A 67 -7.52 -1.31 23.68
N ILE A 68 -8.61 -1.54 24.43
CA ILE A 68 -8.96 -2.86 25.01
C ILE A 68 -10.16 -3.51 24.34
N ALA A 69 -10.98 -2.72 23.63
CA ALA A 69 -12.02 -3.28 22.78
C ALA A 69 -12.39 -2.34 21.63
N VAL A 70 -12.79 -2.94 20.51
CA VAL A 70 -13.49 -2.24 19.43
C VAL A 70 -14.81 -2.96 19.18
N THR A 71 -15.90 -2.20 19.22
CA THR A 71 -17.23 -2.65 18.79
C THR A 71 -17.54 -1.99 17.46
N ASP A 72 -17.64 -2.80 16.41
CA ASP A 72 -17.90 -2.32 15.06
C ASP A 72 -19.38 -1.88 14.87
N ALA A 73 -19.71 -1.38 13.67
CA ALA A 73 -21.06 -0.88 13.38
C ALA A 73 -22.14 -1.98 13.28
N GLU A 74 -21.75 -3.25 13.24
CA GLU A 74 -22.68 -4.40 13.36
C GLU A 74 -22.84 -4.86 14.81
N GLY A 75 -22.06 -4.31 15.73
CA GLY A 75 -22.07 -4.64 17.16
C GLY A 75 -21.12 -5.77 17.56
N LYS A 76 -20.27 -6.27 16.65
CA LYS A 76 -19.28 -7.30 16.98
C LYS A 76 -18.14 -6.68 17.76
N THR A 77 -17.67 -7.37 18.80
CA THR A 77 -16.64 -6.84 19.70
C THR A 77 -15.38 -7.68 19.65
N THR A 78 -14.27 -7.05 19.26
CA THR A 78 -12.92 -7.63 19.40
C THR A 78 -12.25 -7.02 20.63
N ARG A 79 -11.61 -7.85 21.46
CA ARG A 79 -10.96 -7.44 22.72
C ARG A 79 -9.47 -7.72 22.73
N TYR A 80 -8.73 -6.89 23.42
CA TYR A 80 -7.28 -6.94 23.53
C TYR A 80 -6.85 -7.00 24.99
N ARG A 81 -5.81 -7.77 25.30
CA ARG A 81 -5.21 -7.85 26.64
C ARG A 81 -3.74 -7.55 26.58
N TYR A 82 -3.29 -6.76 27.56
CA TYR A 82 -1.90 -6.34 27.71
C TYR A 82 -1.27 -6.96 28.96
N ASN A 83 0.04 -7.17 28.93
CA ASN A 83 0.82 -7.46 30.12
C ASN A 83 1.16 -6.16 30.88
N LEU A 84 1.89 -6.29 31.99
CA LEU A 84 2.35 -5.13 32.79
C LEU A 84 3.43 -4.29 32.09
N SER A 85 4.14 -4.85 31.10
CA SER A 85 5.14 -4.16 30.29
C SER A 85 4.53 -3.41 29.10
N GLY A 86 3.22 -3.50 28.92
CA GLY A 86 2.51 -2.90 27.80
C GLY A 86 2.22 -3.87 26.66
N ASP A 87 2.98 -4.95 26.45
CA ASP A 87 2.84 -5.77 25.24
C ASP A 87 1.46 -6.45 25.11
N MET A 88 0.91 -6.47 23.89
CA MET A 88 -0.36 -7.15 23.56
C MET A 88 -0.21 -8.66 23.60
N VAL A 89 -0.71 -9.29 24.66
CA VAL A 89 -0.58 -10.73 24.89
C VAL A 89 -1.77 -11.55 24.39
N GLU A 90 -2.90 -10.92 24.10
CA GLU A 90 -4.10 -11.62 23.63
C GLU A 90 -4.96 -10.75 22.71
N ILE A 91 -5.47 -11.37 21.65
CA ILE A 91 -6.59 -10.88 20.85
C ILE A 91 -7.72 -11.90 21.00
N LYS A 92 -8.91 -11.43 21.41
CA LYS A 92 -10.11 -12.25 21.52
C LYS A 92 -11.18 -11.72 20.56
N TYR A 93 -11.56 -12.55 19.61
CA TYR A 93 -12.56 -12.23 18.60
C TYR A 93 -13.99 -12.48 19.11
N GLU A 94 -14.98 -11.99 18.36
CA GLU A 94 -16.42 -12.13 18.65
C GLU A 94 -16.87 -13.61 18.71
N ASP A 95 -16.29 -14.47 17.88
CA ASP A 95 -16.55 -15.92 17.85
C ASP A 95 -15.98 -16.67 19.07
N GLY A 96 -15.28 -15.97 19.97
CA GLY A 96 -14.62 -16.52 21.15
C GLY A 96 -13.22 -17.09 20.90
N ASN A 97 -12.76 -17.12 19.64
CA ASN A 97 -11.40 -17.55 19.31
C ASN A 97 -10.36 -16.55 19.83
N THR A 98 -9.16 -17.05 20.13
CA THR A 98 -8.08 -16.25 20.70
C THR A 98 -6.75 -16.45 19.98
N VAL A 99 -6.00 -15.37 19.83
CA VAL A 99 -4.58 -15.39 19.45
C VAL A 99 -3.78 -14.92 20.65
N GLU A 100 -2.82 -15.73 21.11
CA GLU A 100 -1.95 -15.40 22.24
C GLU A 100 -0.54 -15.03 21.74
N LYS A 101 0.12 -14.10 22.43
CA LYS A 101 1.47 -13.63 22.08
C LYS A 101 2.37 -13.62 23.30
N ARG A 102 3.65 -13.94 23.09
CA ARG A 102 4.69 -13.95 24.13
C ARG A 102 5.90 -13.16 23.64
N TYR A 103 6.48 -12.40 24.55
CA TYR A 103 7.55 -11.46 24.27
C TYR A 103 8.75 -11.75 25.18
N ASP A 104 9.92 -11.27 24.78
CA ASP A 104 11.08 -11.20 25.66
C ASP A 104 11.04 -9.94 26.55
N GLU A 105 12.05 -9.79 27.40
CA GLU A 105 12.15 -8.70 28.37
C GLU A 105 12.24 -7.29 27.75
N ILE A 106 12.53 -7.19 26.45
CA ILE A 106 12.63 -5.91 25.72
C ILE A 106 11.51 -5.72 24.69
N GLY A 107 10.48 -6.58 24.71
CA GLY A 107 9.28 -6.43 23.89
C GLY A 107 9.38 -7.03 22.48
N ARG A 108 10.34 -7.91 22.20
CA ARG A 108 10.41 -8.63 20.90
C ARG A 108 9.54 -9.89 20.95
N LEU A 109 8.79 -10.16 19.88
CA LEU A 109 7.87 -11.30 19.80
C LEU A 109 8.62 -12.64 19.76
N LEU A 110 8.49 -13.45 20.81
CA LEU A 110 9.09 -14.80 20.87
C LEU A 110 8.16 -15.87 20.29
N GLN A 111 6.86 -15.75 20.55
CA GLN A 111 5.88 -16.76 20.18
C GLN A 111 4.51 -16.16 19.91
N GLN A 112 3.84 -16.67 18.89
CA GLN A 112 2.42 -16.42 18.62
C GLN A 112 1.69 -17.74 18.54
N ILE A 113 0.56 -17.87 19.22
CA ILE A 113 -0.26 -19.06 19.30
C ILE A 113 -1.62 -18.73 18.68
N ASP A 114 -2.03 -19.52 17.70
CA ASP A 114 -3.31 -19.32 17.00
C ASP A 114 -4.49 -19.98 17.75
N PRO A 115 -5.74 -19.80 17.28
CA PRO A 115 -6.90 -20.44 17.91
C PRO A 115 -6.84 -21.97 17.96
N ASN A 116 -6.11 -22.59 17.04
CA ASN A 116 -5.91 -24.05 16.97
C ASN A 116 -4.76 -24.54 17.88
N LYS A 117 -4.18 -23.65 18.69
CA LYS A 117 -3.05 -23.91 19.58
C LYS A 117 -1.75 -24.29 18.86
N GLN A 118 -1.64 -23.96 17.57
CA GLN A 118 -0.39 -24.04 16.83
C GLN A 118 0.44 -22.79 17.06
N SER A 119 1.77 -22.91 17.05
CA SER A 119 2.65 -21.78 17.38
C SER A 119 3.67 -21.44 16.31
N LYS A 120 3.86 -20.14 16.07
CA LYS A 120 5.00 -19.57 15.34
C LYS A 120 6.01 -19.03 16.37
N ARG A 121 7.30 -19.27 16.16
CA ARG A 121 8.39 -18.87 17.08
C ARG A 121 9.48 -18.10 16.36
N PHE A 122 10.10 -17.15 17.06
CA PHE A 122 11.17 -16.31 16.54
C PHE A 122 12.36 -16.28 17.48
N TYR A 123 13.56 -16.16 16.90
CA TYR A 123 14.82 -16.06 17.63
C TYR A 123 15.63 -14.94 17.00
N TYR A 124 16.30 -14.17 17.85
CA TYR A 124 16.96 -12.93 17.47
C TYR A 124 18.45 -12.97 17.78
N ASP A 125 19.24 -12.25 17.01
CA ASP A 125 20.62 -11.91 17.39
C ASP A 125 20.66 -10.74 18.41
N GLY A 126 21.87 -10.31 18.75
CA GLY A 126 22.10 -9.17 19.63
C GLY A 126 21.72 -7.80 19.03
N ASN A 127 21.57 -7.71 17.71
CA ASN A 127 21.14 -6.50 17.01
C ASN A 127 19.62 -6.44 16.79
N GLY A 128 18.89 -7.50 17.16
CA GLY A 128 17.44 -7.59 17.00
C GLY A 128 16.99 -8.13 15.64
N ASN A 129 17.90 -8.65 14.80
CA ASN A 129 17.51 -9.31 13.56
C ASN A 129 16.97 -10.72 13.86
N VAL A 130 15.95 -11.16 13.14
CA VAL A 130 15.42 -12.53 13.24
C VAL A 130 16.42 -13.49 12.60
N ILE A 131 17.16 -14.27 13.37
CA ILE A 131 18.12 -15.26 12.85
C ILE A 131 17.52 -16.64 12.62
N LYS A 132 16.38 -16.92 13.26
CA LYS A 132 15.63 -18.16 13.07
C LYS A 132 14.15 -17.94 13.30
N SER A 133 13.32 -18.53 12.45
CA SER A 133 11.89 -18.65 12.69
C SER A 133 11.46 -20.10 12.59
N ILE A 134 10.40 -20.45 13.31
CA ILE A 134 9.74 -21.75 13.24
C ILE A 134 8.26 -21.49 13.00
N ASP A 135 7.70 -22.06 11.92
CA ASP A 135 6.30 -21.90 11.58
C ASP A 135 5.37 -22.86 12.36
N ARG A 136 4.07 -22.82 12.05
CA ARG A 136 3.05 -23.67 12.69
C ARG A 136 3.16 -25.16 12.31
N LYS A 137 3.96 -25.50 11.31
CA LYS A 137 4.26 -26.86 10.83
C LYS A 137 5.64 -27.34 11.31
N ASP A 138 6.25 -26.64 12.27
CA ASP A 138 7.61 -26.88 12.78
C ASP A 138 8.72 -26.75 11.72
N GLN A 139 8.45 -26.09 10.58
CA GLN A 139 9.45 -25.81 9.57
C GLN A 139 10.38 -24.69 10.04
N VAL A 140 11.68 -24.90 9.88
CA VAL A 140 12.71 -23.98 10.34
C VAL A 140 13.21 -23.14 9.18
N GLN A 141 13.23 -21.82 9.37
CA GLN A 141 13.92 -20.89 8.49
C GLN A 141 15.08 -20.24 9.25
N GLN A 142 16.19 -20.03 8.56
CA GLN A 142 17.39 -19.41 9.12
C GLN A 142 17.81 -18.21 8.28
N PHE A 143 18.27 -17.17 8.96
CA PHE A 143 18.70 -15.93 8.34
C PHE A 143 20.11 -15.61 8.81
N VAL A 144 20.98 -15.25 7.88
CA VAL A 144 22.34 -14.82 8.15
C VAL A 144 22.48 -13.38 7.69
N TYR A 145 22.92 -12.52 8.59
CA TYR A 145 23.14 -11.11 8.31
C TYR A 145 24.64 -10.80 8.31
N SER A 146 25.04 -9.78 7.56
CA SER A 146 26.37 -9.20 7.68
C SER A 146 26.51 -8.49 9.04
N ASN A 147 27.73 -8.03 9.38
CA ASN A 147 27.93 -7.11 10.50
C ASN A 147 27.23 -5.74 10.29
N ARG A 148 26.74 -5.55 9.06
CA ARG A 148 25.97 -4.44 8.56
C ARG A 148 24.49 -4.82 8.33
N ASN A 149 23.94 -5.76 9.12
CA ASN A 149 22.52 -6.14 9.15
C ASN A 149 21.87 -6.42 7.77
N PHE A 150 22.66 -6.55 6.71
CA PHE A 150 22.20 -6.91 5.38
C PHE A 150 22.00 -8.42 5.36
N LEU A 151 20.83 -8.86 4.90
CA LEU A 151 20.51 -10.28 4.79
C LEU A 151 21.42 -10.93 3.75
N MET A 152 22.42 -11.70 4.18
CA MET A 152 23.36 -12.40 3.29
C MET A 152 22.83 -13.75 2.83
N SER A 153 22.05 -14.44 3.67
CA SER A 153 21.42 -15.71 3.30
C SER A 153 20.10 -15.94 4.03
N HIS A 154 19.14 -16.52 3.31
CA HIS A 154 17.89 -17.07 3.83
C HIS A 154 17.82 -18.55 3.46
N THR A 155 17.94 -19.41 4.46
CA THR A 155 17.93 -20.87 4.30
C THR A 155 16.63 -21.45 4.83
N LEU A 156 15.99 -22.27 4.00
CA LEU A 156 14.74 -22.97 4.29
C LEU A 156 14.89 -24.46 3.96
N PRO A 157 13.91 -25.32 4.33
CA PRO A 157 14.00 -26.77 4.04
C PRO A 157 14.11 -27.11 2.56
N ASP A 158 13.52 -26.29 1.68
CA ASP A 158 13.39 -26.52 0.24
C ASP A 158 14.07 -25.45 -0.64
N GLU A 159 14.61 -24.38 -0.03
CA GLU A 159 15.19 -23.25 -0.77
C GLU A 159 16.38 -22.65 0.01
N ASN A 160 17.41 -22.20 -0.71
CA ASN A 160 18.47 -21.37 -0.16
C ASN A 160 18.64 -20.16 -1.07
N ILE A 161 18.61 -18.98 -0.47
CA ILE A 161 18.82 -17.71 -1.15
C ILE A 161 20.04 -17.05 -0.55
N THR A 162 20.88 -16.48 -1.41
CA THR A 162 22.01 -15.65 -1.01
C THR A 162 21.93 -14.30 -1.70
N TYR A 163 22.41 -13.28 -1.00
CA TYR A 163 22.43 -11.91 -1.49
C TYR A 163 23.84 -11.35 -1.39
N SER A 164 24.19 -10.46 -2.31
CA SER A 164 25.42 -9.66 -2.25
C SER A 164 25.06 -8.19 -2.36
N TYR A 165 25.87 -7.35 -1.72
CA TYR A 165 25.67 -5.92 -1.63
C TYR A 165 26.95 -5.18 -1.99
N ASP A 166 26.82 -3.96 -2.52
CA ASP A 166 27.95 -3.04 -2.65
C ASP A 166 28.30 -2.39 -1.29
N GLU A 167 29.35 -1.56 -1.28
CA GLU A 167 29.81 -0.87 -0.06
C GLU A 167 28.76 0.10 0.53
N THR A 168 27.78 0.52 -0.28
CA THR A 168 26.69 1.43 0.10
C THR A 168 25.41 0.69 0.53
N GLY A 169 25.44 -0.65 0.55
CA GLY A 169 24.30 -1.46 0.96
C GLY A 169 23.27 -1.75 -0.14
N LYS A 170 23.55 -1.40 -1.40
CA LYS A 170 22.65 -1.76 -2.50
C LYS A 170 22.92 -3.19 -2.94
N ARG A 171 21.85 -3.96 -3.12
CA ARG A 171 21.95 -5.36 -3.53
C ARG A 171 22.49 -5.48 -4.94
N THR A 172 23.65 -6.09 -5.12
CA THR A 172 24.29 -6.33 -6.43
C THR A 172 23.95 -7.69 -7.02
N ALA A 173 23.58 -8.67 -6.19
CA ALA A 173 23.15 -9.98 -6.65
C ALA A 173 22.14 -10.65 -5.71
N MET A 174 21.29 -11.48 -6.28
CA MET A 174 20.46 -12.47 -5.61
C MET A 174 20.65 -13.80 -6.31
N THR A 175 21.07 -14.83 -5.59
CA THR A 175 21.16 -16.20 -6.09
C THR A 175 20.16 -17.07 -5.37
N ASP A 176 19.28 -17.72 -6.14
CA ASP A 176 18.23 -18.62 -5.65
C ASP A 176 18.10 -19.84 -6.59
N GLN A 177 17.05 -20.64 -6.40
CA GLN A 177 16.76 -21.83 -7.22
C GLN A 177 16.55 -21.57 -8.73
N THR A 178 16.31 -20.31 -9.12
CA THR A 178 16.12 -19.85 -10.50
C THR A 178 17.44 -19.45 -11.16
N GLY A 179 18.48 -19.20 -10.37
CA GLY A 179 19.81 -18.78 -10.79
C GLY A 179 20.25 -17.49 -10.11
N THR A 180 21.21 -16.78 -10.70
CA THR A 180 21.68 -15.49 -10.18
C THR A 180 21.09 -14.34 -10.98
N THR A 181 20.33 -13.48 -10.30
CA THR A 181 19.91 -12.16 -10.80
C THR A 181 20.90 -11.12 -10.31
N THR A 182 21.43 -10.28 -11.20
CA THR A 182 22.35 -9.20 -10.83
C THR A 182 21.75 -7.82 -11.08
N TYR A 183 22.11 -6.88 -10.22
CA TYR A 183 21.62 -5.50 -10.26
C TYR A 183 22.82 -4.56 -10.41
N ALA A 184 22.68 -3.56 -11.28
CA ALA A 184 23.66 -2.51 -11.46
C ALA A 184 23.03 -1.16 -11.16
N TYR A 185 23.82 -0.24 -10.61
CA TYR A 185 23.36 1.08 -10.19
C TYR A 185 24.20 2.17 -10.82
N TYR A 186 23.59 3.33 -11.05
CA TYR A 186 24.33 4.55 -11.33
C TYR A 186 25.07 5.03 -10.07
N PRO A 187 26.19 5.78 -10.22
CA PRO A 187 26.90 6.37 -9.08
C PRO A 187 26.00 7.24 -8.17
N THR A 188 24.92 7.77 -8.73
CA THR A 188 23.95 8.64 -8.06
C THR A 188 22.98 7.91 -7.13
N GLY A 189 22.75 6.60 -7.29
CA GLY A 189 21.68 5.96 -6.52
C GLY A 189 20.92 4.91 -7.29
N GLU A 190 20.44 5.31 -8.46
CA GLU A 190 19.34 4.72 -9.18
C GLU A 190 19.72 3.37 -9.81
N LEU A 191 18.74 2.47 -9.90
CA LEU A 191 18.92 1.16 -10.53
C LEU A 191 19.08 1.32 -12.04
N ALA A 192 20.28 1.02 -12.56
CA ALA A 192 20.58 1.10 -13.98
C ALA A 192 20.14 -0.14 -14.75
N SER A 193 20.23 -1.33 -14.15
CA SER A 193 19.73 -2.55 -14.80
C SER A 193 19.47 -3.73 -13.86
N ILE A 194 18.55 -4.60 -14.27
CA ILE A 194 18.35 -5.96 -13.76
C ILE A 194 18.78 -6.93 -14.85
N THR A 195 19.66 -7.89 -14.53
CA THR A 195 20.05 -8.97 -15.45
C THR A 195 19.66 -10.31 -14.85
N TYR A 196 18.80 -11.04 -15.54
CA TYR A 196 18.27 -12.34 -15.13
C TYR A 196 19.25 -13.48 -15.46
N PRO A 197 19.06 -14.67 -14.86
CA PRO A 197 19.96 -15.81 -15.07
C PRO A 197 20.16 -16.21 -16.54
N ASP A 198 19.13 -16.04 -17.37
CA ASP A 198 19.15 -16.32 -18.82
C ASP A 198 19.71 -15.18 -19.69
N GLN A 199 20.30 -14.16 -19.07
CA GLN A 199 20.84 -12.96 -19.71
C GLN A 199 19.78 -11.99 -20.27
N THR A 200 18.49 -12.23 -20.04
CA THR A 200 17.48 -11.20 -20.25
C THR A 200 17.79 -10.01 -19.36
N ARG A 201 17.77 -8.81 -19.94
CA ARG A 201 18.15 -7.58 -19.25
C ARG A 201 17.06 -6.53 -19.35
N ILE A 202 16.80 -5.87 -18.23
CA ILE A 202 15.98 -4.67 -18.16
C ILE A 202 16.91 -3.51 -17.80
N ASN A 203 16.94 -2.48 -18.65
CA ASN A 203 17.72 -1.27 -18.46
C ASN A 203 16.81 -0.08 -18.16
N TYR A 204 17.30 0.87 -17.36
CA TYR A 204 16.58 2.09 -17.00
C TYR A 204 17.46 3.32 -17.17
N ASP A 205 16.84 4.39 -17.64
CA ASP A 205 17.41 5.73 -17.58
C ASP A 205 16.49 6.68 -16.85
N TYR A 206 17.09 7.72 -16.29
CA TYR A 206 16.43 8.70 -15.44
C TYR A 206 16.81 10.12 -15.85
N GLU A 207 15.89 11.05 -15.64
CA GLU A 207 16.23 12.47 -15.64
C GLU A 207 16.82 12.92 -14.30
N VAL A 208 17.35 14.15 -14.25
CA VAL A 208 18.01 14.75 -13.09
C VAL A 208 17.18 14.78 -11.79
N ARG A 209 15.84 14.66 -11.90
CA ARG A 209 14.94 14.63 -10.73
C ARG A 209 14.61 13.21 -10.26
N GLY A 210 15.29 12.19 -10.79
CA GLY A 210 15.10 10.78 -10.43
C GLY A 210 13.87 10.11 -11.06
N LEU A 211 13.19 10.73 -12.03
CA LEU A 211 12.08 10.06 -12.75
C LEU A 211 12.62 9.19 -13.86
N ARG A 212 12.06 7.99 -14.00
CA ARG A 212 12.32 7.11 -15.15
C ARG A 212 11.94 7.81 -16.45
N THR A 213 12.90 7.91 -17.35
CA THR A 213 12.71 8.39 -18.73
C THR A 213 12.84 7.29 -19.75
N GLU A 214 13.49 6.17 -19.42
CA GLU A 214 13.57 5.02 -20.32
C GLU A 214 13.44 3.69 -19.56
N GLN A 215 12.81 2.71 -20.20
CA GLN A 215 12.86 1.29 -19.83
C GLN A 215 13.07 0.44 -21.08
N THR A 216 14.12 -0.37 -21.09
CA THR A 216 14.45 -1.22 -22.23
C THR A 216 14.52 -2.68 -21.80
N VAL A 217 13.75 -3.55 -22.45
CA VAL A 217 13.84 -5.01 -22.29
C VAL A 217 14.64 -5.58 -23.45
N THR A 218 15.69 -6.35 -23.15
CA THR A 218 16.55 -7.03 -24.14
C THR A 218 16.65 -8.51 -23.80
N ALA A 219 16.31 -9.39 -24.74
CA ALA A 219 16.41 -10.85 -24.60
C ALA A 219 16.86 -11.48 -25.92
N GLY A 220 18.10 -11.97 -25.98
CA GLY A 220 18.70 -12.43 -27.24
C GLY A 220 18.68 -11.33 -28.31
N GLY A 221 18.05 -11.59 -29.46
CA GLY A 221 17.87 -10.59 -30.53
C GLY A 221 16.64 -9.69 -30.36
N TYR A 222 15.80 -9.94 -29.35
CA TYR A 222 14.60 -9.14 -29.09
C TYR A 222 14.95 -7.90 -28.26
N LYS A 223 14.40 -6.74 -28.66
CA LYS A 223 14.52 -5.48 -27.93
C LYS A 223 13.26 -4.64 -28.09
N ILE A 224 12.80 -4.07 -26.99
CA ILE A 224 11.75 -3.04 -26.94
C ILE A 224 12.13 -1.96 -25.94
N THR A 225 11.88 -0.71 -26.30
CA THR A 225 12.24 0.47 -25.50
C THR A 225 11.00 1.33 -25.25
N GLN A 226 10.79 1.75 -24.00
CA GLN A 226 9.72 2.67 -23.59
C GLN A 226 10.37 3.97 -23.11
N GLN A 227 10.05 5.09 -23.74
CA GLN A 227 10.56 6.42 -23.39
C GLN A 227 9.44 7.28 -22.82
N MET A 228 9.65 7.89 -21.66
CA MET A 228 8.65 8.64 -20.91
C MET A 228 9.06 10.10 -20.72
N GLY A 229 8.18 11.02 -21.10
CA GLY A 229 8.30 12.44 -20.79
C GLY A 229 7.37 12.84 -19.64
N HIS A 230 7.77 13.82 -18.82
CA HIS A 230 7.03 14.29 -17.64
C HIS A 230 6.63 15.77 -17.73
N LEU A 231 5.59 16.18 -17.00
CA LEU A 231 5.06 17.54 -17.03
C LEU A 231 5.88 18.53 -16.19
N GLY A 232 6.79 19.28 -16.84
CA GLY A 232 7.45 20.42 -16.20
C GLY A 232 8.11 20.02 -14.88
N ILE A 233 7.67 20.60 -13.75
CA ILE A 233 8.16 20.25 -12.40
C ILE A 233 7.43 19.06 -11.75
N LEU A 234 6.26 18.67 -12.26
CA LEU A 234 5.44 17.58 -11.73
C LEU A 234 5.97 16.21 -12.18
N PRO A 235 5.70 15.12 -11.40
CA PRO A 235 6.05 13.76 -11.78
C PRO A 235 5.04 13.10 -12.73
N ASN A 236 3.98 13.82 -13.12
CA ASN A 236 2.93 13.31 -13.97
C ASN A 236 3.45 13.04 -15.40
N PRO A 237 3.10 11.89 -16.00
CA PRO A 237 3.48 11.59 -17.38
C PRO A 237 2.84 12.60 -18.34
N LYS A 238 3.61 13.03 -19.33
CA LYS A 238 3.17 13.91 -20.43
C LYS A 238 2.98 13.12 -21.71
N ASN A 239 3.93 12.26 -22.03
CA ASN A 239 3.89 11.37 -23.18
C ASN A 239 4.73 10.12 -22.92
N MET A 240 4.41 9.06 -23.66
CA MET A 240 5.20 7.83 -23.66
C MET A 240 5.35 7.31 -25.08
N THR A 241 6.56 7.09 -25.54
CA THR A 241 6.88 6.56 -26.87
C THR A 241 7.44 5.14 -26.74
N VAL A 242 6.97 4.22 -27.57
CA VAL A 242 7.43 2.82 -27.59
C VAL A 242 8.20 2.58 -28.90
N LEU A 243 9.41 2.05 -28.80
CA LEU A 243 10.32 1.79 -29.92
C LEU A 243 10.67 0.30 -30.03
N ASP A 244 10.88 -0.17 -31.26
CA ASP A 244 11.42 -1.50 -31.53
C ASP A 244 12.95 -1.56 -31.39
N GLY A 245 13.54 -2.73 -31.65
CA GLY A 245 14.99 -2.93 -31.58
C GLY A 245 15.83 -2.14 -32.59
N SER A 246 15.22 -1.62 -33.66
CA SER A 246 15.86 -0.72 -34.65
C SER A 246 15.81 0.75 -34.24
N GLY A 247 15.04 1.09 -33.20
CA GLY A 247 14.73 2.46 -32.79
C GLY A 247 13.53 3.07 -33.53
N SER A 248 12.78 2.27 -34.30
CA SER A 248 11.58 2.73 -34.99
C SER A 248 10.41 2.84 -34.01
N GLN A 249 9.63 3.92 -34.10
CA GLN A 249 8.48 4.14 -33.24
C GLN A 249 7.33 3.18 -33.60
N LEU A 250 6.91 2.38 -32.62
CA LEU A 250 5.78 1.47 -32.69
C LEU A 250 4.46 2.16 -32.34
N THR A 251 4.47 2.98 -31.29
CA THR A 251 3.31 3.76 -30.84
C THR A 251 3.72 4.88 -29.89
N GLN A 252 2.81 5.82 -29.63
CA GLN A 252 2.99 6.85 -28.60
C GLN A 252 1.66 7.17 -27.92
N PHE A 253 1.73 7.50 -26.63
CA PHE A 253 0.62 7.94 -25.79
C PHE A 253 0.82 9.39 -25.32
N GLU A 254 -0.27 10.15 -25.19
CA GLU A 254 -0.28 11.53 -24.68
C GLU A 254 -1.31 11.68 -23.56
N TYR A 255 -0.95 12.43 -22.52
CA TYR A 255 -1.74 12.61 -21.30
C TYR A 255 -2.13 14.08 -21.15
N LYS A 256 -3.39 14.34 -20.82
CA LYS A 256 -3.88 15.67 -20.40
C LYS A 256 -4.59 15.58 -19.07
N TYR A 257 -4.39 16.60 -18.24
CA TYR A 257 -4.95 16.69 -16.89
C TYR A 257 -5.96 17.82 -16.81
N ASP A 258 -6.80 17.79 -15.77
CA ASP A 258 -7.71 18.88 -15.44
C ASP A 258 -6.95 20.17 -15.05
N GLY A 259 -7.70 21.25 -14.79
CA GLY A 259 -7.12 22.54 -14.41
C GLY A 259 -6.31 22.53 -13.10
N SER A 260 -6.42 21.47 -12.30
CA SER A 260 -5.61 21.27 -11.09
C SER A 260 -4.30 20.51 -11.35
N TYR A 261 -4.11 19.97 -12.57
CA TYR A 261 -3.01 19.12 -13.02
C TYR A 261 -2.84 17.81 -12.24
N ASN A 262 -3.83 17.43 -11.43
CA ASN A 262 -3.72 16.29 -10.52
C ASN A 262 -4.63 15.11 -10.93
N ARG A 263 -5.58 15.31 -11.84
CA ARG A 263 -6.48 14.27 -12.33
C ARG A 263 -6.41 14.16 -13.84
N LEU A 264 -6.27 12.93 -14.33
CA LEU A 264 -6.25 12.66 -15.77
C LEU A 264 -7.61 13.01 -16.36
N ALA A 265 -7.62 13.81 -17.42
CA ALA A 265 -8.81 14.23 -18.15
C ALA A 265 -8.89 13.55 -19.52
N GLU A 266 -7.75 13.30 -20.16
CA GLU A 266 -7.65 12.61 -21.44
C GLU A 266 -6.36 11.79 -21.53
N LEU A 267 -6.47 10.58 -22.07
CA LEU A 267 -5.35 9.76 -22.52
C LEU A 267 -5.61 9.33 -23.97
N LYS A 268 -4.65 9.51 -24.86
CA LYS A 268 -4.81 9.09 -26.26
C LYS A 268 -3.55 8.45 -26.82
N SER A 269 -3.71 7.61 -27.84
CA SER A 269 -2.60 7.02 -28.60
C SER A 269 -2.48 7.60 -30.01
N THR A 270 -1.32 7.44 -30.65
CA THR A 270 -1.12 7.78 -32.06
C THR A 270 -1.96 6.95 -33.03
N GLN A 271 -2.52 5.82 -32.58
CA GLN A 271 -3.41 4.96 -33.39
C GLN A 271 -4.88 5.38 -33.31
N GLY A 272 -5.19 6.53 -32.69
CA GLY A 272 -6.55 7.09 -32.66
C GLY A 272 -7.41 6.62 -31.49
N TRP A 273 -6.91 5.73 -30.62
CA TRP A 273 -7.60 5.41 -29.36
C TRP A 273 -7.55 6.59 -28.39
N VAL A 274 -8.69 6.94 -27.78
CA VAL A 274 -8.85 8.04 -26.83
C VAL A 274 -9.70 7.58 -25.65
N GLU A 275 -9.28 7.90 -24.42
CA GLU A 275 -10.07 7.82 -23.20
C GLU A 275 -10.25 9.21 -22.60
N THR A 276 -11.49 9.57 -22.25
CA THR A 276 -11.79 10.82 -21.53
C THR A 276 -12.44 10.53 -20.20
N TYR A 277 -12.06 11.29 -19.17
CA TYR A 277 -12.47 11.07 -17.79
C TYR A 277 -13.28 12.28 -17.28
N THR A 278 -14.41 12.02 -16.64
CA THR A 278 -15.19 13.05 -15.94
C THR A 278 -15.34 12.72 -14.46
N TYR A 279 -15.48 13.76 -13.64
CA TYR A 279 -15.49 13.62 -12.18
C TYR A 279 -16.68 14.39 -11.59
N ASP A 280 -17.32 13.80 -10.58
CA ASP A 280 -18.26 14.47 -9.68
C ASP A 280 -17.59 14.70 -8.34
N GLY A 281 -17.32 15.96 -8.02
CA GLY A 281 -16.49 16.30 -6.88
C GLY A 281 -15.11 15.66 -7.03
N PHE A 282 -14.78 14.80 -6.07
CA PHE A 282 -13.55 14.03 -6.03
C PHE A 282 -13.66 12.60 -6.57
N ASN A 283 -14.85 12.18 -7.00
CA ASN A 283 -15.12 10.83 -7.47
C ASN A 283 -15.06 10.78 -9.00
N LEU A 284 -14.52 9.69 -9.56
CA LEU A 284 -14.61 9.42 -11.00
C LEU A 284 -16.07 9.12 -11.35
N ALA A 285 -16.67 9.91 -12.24
CA ALA A 285 -18.08 9.77 -12.60
C ALA A 285 -18.26 9.02 -13.93
N ASP A 286 -17.40 9.25 -14.92
CA ASP A 286 -17.54 8.67 -16.26
C ASP A 286 -16.17 8.44 -16.92
N ILE A 287 -16.05 7.37 -17.71
CA ILE A 287 -14.97 7.13 -18.67
C ILE A 287 -15.60 6.84 -20.04
N GLN A 288 -15.24 7.62 -21.06
CA GLN A 288 -15.61 7.34 -22.44
C GLN A 288 -14.39 6.92 -23.25
N GLN A 289 -14.53 5.88 -24.05
CA GLN A 289 -13.45 5.34 -24.87
C GLN A 289 -13.85 5.32 -26.35
N LYS A 290 -12.99 5.89 -27.19
CA LYS A 290 -13.24 6.12 -28.61
C LYS A 290 -12.10 5.63 -29.49
N GLN A 291 -12.44 5.26 -30.72
CA GLN A 291 -11.51 5.04 -31.82
C GLN A 291 -11.75 6.15 -32.86
N GLY A 292 -10.86 7.12 -32.92
CA GLY A 292 -11.16 8.42 -33.54
C GLY A 292 -12.34 9.08 -32.81
N GLU A 293 -13.40 9.43 -33.55
CA GLU A 293 -14.62 10.00 -32.96
C GLU A 293 -15.66 8.94 -32.56
N ALA A 294 -15.47 7.68 -32.94
CA ALA A 294 -16.45 6.62 -32.69
C ALA A 294 -16.34 6.10 -31.26
N LEU A 295 -17.40 6.30 -30.46
CA LEU A 295 -17.53 5.72 -29.12
C LEU A 295 -17.72 4.20 -29.21
N PHE A 296 -16.92 3.44 -28.46
CA PHE A 296 -17.08 1.98 -28.38
C PHE A 296 -17.28 1.47 -26.95
N ALA A 297 -16.91 2.25 -25.93
CA ALA A 297 -17.18 1.91 -24.54
C ALA A 297 -17.47 3.14 -23.67
N ASN A 298 -18.38 2.97 -22.71
CA ASN A 298 -18.72 3.99 -21.72
C ASN A 298 -18.91 3.39 -20.32
N TYR A 299 -18.23 3.93 -19.31
CA TYR A 299 -18.31 3.44 -17.92
C TYR A 299 -18.74 4.58 -16.98
N GLY A 300 -19.83 4.39 -16.25
CA GLY A 300 -20.37 5.41 -15.34
C GLY A 300 -20.47 4.90 -13.90
N TYR A 301 -20.29 5.80 -12.92
CA TYR A 301 -20.28 5.46 -11.49
C TYR A 301 -21.02 6.49 -10.63
N THR A 302 -21.79 6.02 -9.66
CA THR A 302 -22.37 6.85 -8.60
C THR A 302 -22.04 6.28 -7.23
N TYR A 303 -22.02 7.15 -6.23
CA TYR A 303 -21.44 6.84 -4.92
C TYR A 303 -22.35 7.24 -3.77
N ASP A 304 -22.26 6.53 -2.65
CA ASP A 304 -22.75 7.03 -1.36
C ASP A 304 -21.75 8.01 -0.69
N ASN A 305 -22.03 8.40 0.55
CA ASN A 305 -21.20 9.37 1.27
C ASN A 305 -19.86 8.78 1.75
N ASN A 306 -19.76 7.45 1.84
CA ASN A 306 -18.51 6.75 2.10
C ASN A 306 -17.72 6.41 0.84
N ARG A 307 -18.19 6.88 -0.32
CA ARG A 307 -17.59 6.61 -1.64
C ARG A 307 -17.67 5.14 -2.03
N ASN A 308 -18.60 4.39 -1.47
CA ASN A 308 -18.96 3.10 -2.02
C ASN A 308 -19.73 3.31 -3.33
N ILE A 309 -19.45 2.51 -4.37
CA ILE A 309 -20.17 2.59 -5.64
C ILE A 309 -21.58 2.01 -5.44
N VAL A 310 -22.62 2.84 -5.49
CA VAL A 310 -24.01 2.39 -5.34
C VAL A 310 -24.67 2.06 -6.68
N ALA A 311 -24.14 2.60 -7.78
CA ALA A 311 -24.51 2.19 -9.12
C ALA A 311 -23.32 2.26 -10.07
N LYS A 312 -23.27 1.32 -11.02
CA LYS A 312 -22.37 1.41 -12.17
C LYS A 312 -23.10 1.15 -13.48
N ASN A 313 -22.64 1.80 -14.54
CA ASN A 313 -22.97 1.46 -15.92
C ASN A 313 -21.71 0.89 -16.56
N ASP A 314 -21.68 -0.40 -16.85
CA ASP A 314 -20.58 -1.06 -17.54
C ASP A 314 -20.93 -1.25 -19.01
N ASN A 315 -20.64 -0.21 -19.80
CA ASN A 315 -20.88 -0.21 -21.25
C ASN A 315 -22.33 -0.52 -21.66
N GLY A 316 -23.29 0.08 -20.97
CA GLY A 316 -24.73 -0.08 -21.22
C GLY A 316 -25.42 -1.06 -20.28
N ALA A 317 -24.65 -1.88 -19.55
CA ALA A 317 -25.18 -2.74 -18.49
C ALA A 317 -25.22 -1.96 -17.15
N ALA A 318 -26.42 -1.68 -16.64
CA ALA A 318 -26.61 -0.94 -15.40
C ALA A 318 -26.79 -1.88 -14.21
N TYR A 319 -26.04 -1.64 -13.15
CA TYR A 319 -26.08 -2.41 -11.90
C TYR A 319 -26.20 -1.50 -10.69
N GLN A 320 -26.86 -2.00 -9.65
CA GLN A 320 -27.09 -1.32 -8.38
C GLN A 320 -26.53 -2.16 -7.23
N PHE A 321 -26.01 -1.48 -6.21
CA PHE A 321 -25.36 -2.11 -5.06
C PHE A 321 -25.84 -1.51 -3.75
N SER A 322 -25.84 -2.31 -2.70
CA SER A 322 -26.02 -1.84 -1.33
C SER A 322 -24.94 -2.41 -0.42
N TYR A 323 -24.73 -1.76 0.72
CA TYR A 323 -23.67 -2.07 1.65
C TYR A 323 -24.23 -2.26 3.05
N ASP A 324 -23.56 -3.07 3.86
CA ASP A 324 -23.85 -3.20 5.29
C ASP A 324 -23.19 -2.07 6.10
N PRO A 325 -23.42 -1.97 7.42
CA PRO A 325 -22.84 -0.92 8.26
C PRO A 325 -21.30 -0.91 8.30
N LEU A 326 -20.62 -1.99 7.89
CA LEU A 326 -19.16 -2.05 7.78
C LEU A 326 -18.64 -1.71 6.38
N ASN A 327 -19.52 -1.24 5.49
CA ASN A 327 -19.24 -0.90 4.10
C ASN A 327 -18.78 -2.09 3.25
N ARG A 328 -19.21 -3.30 3.62
CA ARG A 328 -19.02 -4.51 2.80
C ARG A 328 -20.19 -4.64 1.85
N ILE A 329 -19.96 -5.27 0.70
CA ILE A 329 -21.04 -5.48 -0.27
C ILE A 329 -22.14 -6.32 0.37
N LYS A 330 -23.39 -5.84 0.30
CA LYS A 330 -24.56 -6.53 0.85
C LYS A 330 -25.47 -7.07 -0.25
N THR A 331 -25.72 -6.27 -1.28
CA THR A 331 -26.49 -6.72 -2.45
C THR A 331 -25.87 -6.26 -3.76
N SER A 332 -26.06 -7.05 -4.80
CA SER A 332 -25.72 -6.69 -6.18
C SER A 332 -26.89 -7.05 -7.11
N SER A 333 -27.29 -6.12 -7.98
CA SER A 333 -28.33 -6.41 -8.98
C SER A 333 -27.79 -7.10 -10.23
N GLN A 334 -26.49 -7.44 -10.29
CA GLN A 334 -25.88 -8.10 -11.44
C GLN A 334 -26.49 -9.48 -11.67
N PHE A 335 -26.68 -10.24 -10.59
CA PHE A 335 -27.34 -11.55 -10.58
C PHE A 335 -28.27 -11.70 -9.38
N ASN A 336 -28.91 -10.60 -8.95
CA ASN A 336 -29.78 -10.53 -7.77
C ASN A 336 -29.12 -11.14 -6.51
N GLU A 337 -27.87 -10.75 -6.27
CA GLU A 337 -27.08 -11.32 -5.20
C GLU A 337 -27.37 -10.69 -3.83
N ASP A 338 -27.42 -11.54 -2.80
CA ASP A 338 -27.47 -11.16 -1.39
C ASP A 338 -26.31 -11.84 -0.64
N TYR A 339 -25.53 -11.03 0.07
CA TYR A 339 -24.32 -11.39 0.77
C TYR A 339 -24.53 -11.27 2.27
N ALA A 340 -24.13 -12.31 3.01
CA ALA A 340 -24.01 -12.23 4.47
C ALA A 340 -22.61 -12.67 4.92
N TYR A 341 -22.24 -12.25 6.12
CA TYR A 341 -20.93 -12.46 6.70
C TYR A 341 -21.04 -13.07 8.09
N ASP A 342 -20.06 -13.91 8.44
CA ASP A 342 -19.97 -14.49 9.78
C ASP A 342 -19.37 -13.50 10.81
N GLN A 343 -19.17 -13.99 12.03
CA GLN A 343 -18.58 -13.22 13.15
C GLN A 343 -17.11 -12.85 12.92
N ARG A 344 -16.46 -13.42 11.91
CA ARG A 344 -15.08 -13.14 11.50
C ARG A 344 -15.02 -12.45 10.14
N ASP A 345 -16.16 -11.95 9.66
CA ASP A 345 -16.31 -11.23 8.41
C ASP A 345 -15.96 -12.05 7.17
N ASN A 346 -15.97 -13.38 7.30
CA ASN A 346 -15.93 -14.25 6.13
C ASN A 346 -17.31 -14.21 5.47
N ARG A 347 -17.37 -14.18 4.14
CA ARG A 347 -18.62 -14.36 3.40
C ARG A 347 -19.22 -15.72 3.77
N SER A 348 -20.35 -15.73 4.48
CA SER A 348 -21.01 -16.94 4.98
C SER A 348 -22.07 -17.46 4.01
N THR A 349 -22.77 -16.56 3.33
CA THR A 349 -23.79 -16.92 2.34
C THR A 349 -23.69 -16.03 1.11
N LEU A 350 -23.97 -16.62 -0.05
CA LEU A 350 -24.20 -15.97 -1.32
C LEU A 350 -25.50 -16.55 -1.89
N GLN A 351 -26.58 -15.76 -1.88
CA GLN A 351 -27.75 -16.03 -2.71
C GLN A 351 -27.51 -15.35 -4.05
N SER A 352 -27.76 -16.03 -5.17
CA SER A 352 -27.60 -15.47 -6.51
C SER A 352 -28.41 -16.26 -7.52
N ASP A 353 -28.89 -15.59 -8.57
CA ASP A 353 -29.46 -16.23 -9.76
C ASP A 353 -28.39 -16.92 -10.62
N GLN A 354 -27.12 -16.54 -10.43
CA GLN A 354 -25.98 -17.21 -11.04
C GLN A 354 -25.41 -18.23 -10.06
N VAL A 355 -25.25 -19.47 -10.51
CA VAL A 355 -24.54 -20.49 -9.75
C VAL A 355 -23.03 -20.17 -9.79
N PRO A 356 -22.37 -19.94 -8.64
CA PRO A 356 -20.92 -19.71 -8.60
C PRO A 356 -20.18 -20.91 -9.19
N ASN A 357 -19.26 -20.66 -10.12
CA ASN A 357 -18.44 -21.69 -10.75
C ASN A 357 -17.27 -22.09 -9.84
N ILE A 358 -17.60 -22.69 -8.70
CA ILE A 358 -16.60 -23.19 -7.73
C ILE A 358 -16.08 -24.53 -8.26
N LYS A 359 -14.81 -24.56 -8.65
CA LYS A 359 -14.13 -25.78 -9.11
C LYS A 359 -13.29 -26.36 -7.99
N GLY A 360 -13.29 -27.68 -7.86
CA GLY A 360 -12.36 -28.36 -6.96
C GLY A 360 -10.91 -28.16 -7.41
N ALA A 361 -10.01 -28.00 -6.45
CA ALA A 361 -8.57 -28.04 -6.69
C ALA A 361 -7.83 -28.51 -5.44
N SER A 362 -6.63 -29.06 -5.64
CA SER A 362 -5.66 -29.30 -4.57
C SER A 362 -4.46 -28.38 -4.74
N TYR A 363 -3.95 -27.89 -3.62
CA TYR A 363 -2.91 -26.86 -3.57
C TYR A 363 -1.66 -27.41 -2.86
N ALA A 364 -0.49 -27.23 -3.46
CA ALA A 364 0.79 -27.47 -2.82
C ALA A 364 1.48 -26.14 -2.50
N TYR A 365 2.10 -26.06 -1.33
CA TYR A 365 2.81 -24.87 -0.85
C TYR A 365 4.23 -25.21 -0.43
N ASP A 366 5.15 -24.28 -0.64
CA ASP A 366 6.52 -24.38 -0.13
C ASP A 366 6.65 -23.89 1.33
N SER A 367 7.87 -23.92 1.85
CA SER A 367 8.16 -23.50 3.23
C SER A 367 8.08 -21.99 3.48
N ARG A 368 7.94 -21.18 2.42
CA ARG A 368 7.62 -19.75 2.48
C ARG A 368 6.12 -19.49 2.39
N ASN A 369 5.29 -20.53 2.41
CA ASN A 369 3.84 -20.46 2.23
C ASN A 369 3.44 -19.89 0.85
N ARG A 370 4.26 -20.12 -0.20
CA ARG A 370 3.93 -19.75 -1.58
C ARG A 370 3.31 -20.94 -2.32
N LEU A 371 2.29 -20.69 -3.14
CA LEU A 371 1.61 -21.72 -3.95
C LEU A 371 2.55 -22.24 -5.05
N THR A 372 3.00 -23.48 -4.97
CA THR A 372 3.91 -24.08 -5.96
C THR A 372 3.22 -24.99 -6.96
N GLN A 373 2.03 -25.50 -6.65
CA GLN A 373 1.27 -26.30 -7.60
C GLN A 373 -0.24 -26.24 -7.31
N VAL A 374 -1.02 -26.23 -8.38
CA VAL A 374 -2.47 -26.47 -8.36
C VAL A 374 -2.73 -27.72 -9.19
N THR A 375 -3.46 -28.68 -8.64
CA THR A 375 -4.07 -29.76 -9.43
C THR A 375 -5.57 -29.53 -9.47
N THR A 376 -6.10 -29.21 -10.64
CA THR A 376 -7.52 -28.95 -10.88
C THR A 376 -8.34 -30.24 -10.79
N GLU A 377 -9.66 -30.13 -10.64
CA GLU A 377 -10.58 -31.27 -10.56
C GLU A 377 -10.51 -32.23 -11.75
N ASP A 378 -10.18 -31.73 -12.95
CA ASP A 378 -9.97 -32.55 -14.16
C ASP A 378 -8.56 -33.20 -14.21
N GLY A 379 -7.79 -33.10 -13.14
CA GLY A 379 -6.48 -33.74 -12.97
C GLY A 379 -5.32 -33.01 -13.66
N LYS A 380 -5.54 -31.79 -14.18
CA LYS A 380 -4.45 -30.99 -14.77
C LYS A 380 -3.62 -30.36 -13.67
N ALA A 381 -2.30 -30.44 -13.81
CA ALA A 381 -1.35 -29.82 -12.89
C ALA A 381 -0.73 -28.57 -13.52
N VAL A 382 -0.76 -27.47 -12.77
CA VAL A 382 -0.07 -26.22 -13.07
C VAL A 382 0.90 -25.94 -11.94
N SER A 383 2.17 -25.73 -12.26
CA SER A 383 3.22 -25.51 -11.26
C SER A 383 3.81 -24.11 -11.39
N TYR A 384 4.27 -23.55 -10.26
CA TYR A 384 4.81 -22.20 -10.16
C TYR A 384 6.18 -22.22 -9.51
N ARG A 385 7.11 -21.40 -10.02
CA ARG A 385 8.43 -21.19 -9.42
C ARG A 385 8.61 -19.72 -9.08
N TYR A 386 9.25 -19.48 -7.94
CA TYR A 386 9.48 -18.14 -7.40
C TYR A 386 10.97 -17.86 -7.28
N ASN A 387 11.33 -16.59 -7.41
CA ASN A 387 12.67 -16.13 -7.07
C ASN A 387 12.80 -15.85 -5.56
N GLY A 388 14.00 -15.50 -5.10
CA GLY A 388 14.31 -15.20 -3.70
C GLY A 388 13.55 -13.98 -3.16
N ASP A 389 13.08 -13.14 -4.07
CA ASP A 389 12.18 -12.01 -3.85
C ASP A 389 10.70 -12.43 -3.89
N ASN A 390 10.34 -13.71 -3.72
CA ASN A 390 8.94 -14.17 -3.62
C ASN A 390 8.05 -13.76 -4.81
N LEU A 391 8.62 -13.43 -5.97
CA LEU A 391 7.89 -13.17 -7.21
C LEU A 391 7.80 -14.47 -8.01
N MET A 392 6.59 -14.83 -8.46
CA MET A 392 6.36 -15.94 -9.39
C MET A 392 7.01 -15.62 -10.72
N VAL A 393 8.15 -16.24 -11.00
CA VAL A 393 8.92 -15.98 -12.23
C VAL A 393 8.68 -17.05 -13.29
N GLU A 394 8.11 -18.20 -12.93
CA GLU A 394 7.75 -19.22 -13.93
C GLU A 394 6.43 -19.91 -13.61
N ARG A 395 5.76 -20.26 -14.70
CA ARG A 395 4.59 -21.14 -14.72
C ARG A 395 4.86 -22.30 -15.66
N THR A 396 4.53 -23.51 -15.23
CA THR A 396 4.62 -24.72 -16.04
C THR A 396 3.26 -25.41 -16.14
N GLU A 397 2.81 -25.66 -17.36
CA GLU A 397 1.57 -26.41 -17.67
C GLU A 397 1.82 -27.30 -18.88
N GLY A 398 1.41 -28.58 -18.81
CA GLY A 398 1.55 -29.51 -19.95
C GLY A 398 2.99 -29.69 -20.46
N GLY A 399 4.00 -29.50 -19.59
CA GLY A 399 5.42 -29.54 -19.94
C GLY A 399 5.98 -28.26 -20.59
N VAL A 400 5.15 -27.24 -20.81
CA VAL A 400 5.58 -25.93 -21.31
C VAL A 400 5.81 -24.99 -20.14
N THR A 401 7.00 -24.39 -20.08
CA THR A 401 7.33 -23.39 -19.04
C THR A 401 7.36 -21.99 -19.66
N THR A 402 6.61 -21.07 -19.08
CA THR A 402 6.66 -19.64 -19.37
C THR A 402 7.41 -18.93 -18.25
N ARG A 403 8.34 -18.05 -18.59
CA ARG A 403 9.09 -17.19 -17.66
C ARG A 403 8.58 -15.75 -17.75
N TYR A 404 8.47 -15.10 -16.60
CA TYR A 404 8.03 -13.71 -16.45
C TYR A 404 9.17 -12.83 -15.95
N TYR A 405 9.30 -11.64 -16.54
CA TYR A 405 10.30 -10.65 -16.18
C TYR A 405 9.62 -9.45 -15.54
N TYR A 406 10.18 -8.99 -14.43
CA TYR A 406 9.61 -7.95 -13.60
C TYR A 406 10.48 -6.70 -13.65
N ASP A 407 9.86 -5.52 -13.73
CA ASP A 407 10.58 -4.31 -13.39
C ASP A 407 10.81 -4.19 -11.87
N ASP A 408 11.57 -3.19 -11.46
CA ASP A 408 11.78 -2.76 -10.07
C ASP A 408 10.48 -2.45 -9.30
N ARG A 409 9.35 -2.31 -10.00
CA ARG A 409 8.01 -2.09 -9.45
C ARG A 409 7.22 -3.38 -9.39
N ALA A 410 7.87 -4.53 -9.53
CA ALA A 410 7.26 -5.85 -9.63
C ALA A 410 6.03 -5.90 -10.56
N LYS A 411 6.08 -5.16 -11.67
CA LYS A 411 5.14 -5.32 -12.79
C LYS A 411 5.77 -6.24 -13.82
N ILE A 412 5.00 -7.18 -14.36
CA ILE A 412 5.47 -8.08 -15.43
C ILE A 412 5.63 -7.23 -16.69
N VAL A 413 6.86 -7.07 -17.18
CA VAL A 413 7.19 -6.26 -18.35
C VAL A 413 7.49 -7.09 -19.59
N ALA A 414 7.72 -8.40 -19.42
CA ALA A 414 7.77 -9.35 -20.52
C ALA A 414 7.48 -10.77 -20.04
N GLU A 415 7.04 -11.61 -20.97
CA GLU A 415 6.96 -13.05 -20.81
C GLU A 415 7.64 -13.75 -21.99
N GLY A 416 8.09 -14.99 -21.76
CA GLY A 416 8.64 -15.81 -22.82
C GLY A 416 8.62 -17.30 -22.51
N LYS A 417 8.65 -18.11 -23.56
CA LYS A 417 8.73 -19.56 -23.45
C LYS A 417 10.17 -19.97 -23.14
N VAL A 418 10.35 -20.81 -22.12
CA VAL A 418 11.64 -21.45 -21.81
C VAL A 418 11.87 -22.61 -22.77
N GLU A 419 12.94 -22.54 -23.55
CA GLU A 419 13.33 -23.58 -24.49
C GLU A 419 14.15 -24.69 -23.81
N ALA A 420 14.30 -25.85 -24.46
CA ALA A 420 14.99 -27.01 -23.89
C ALA A 420 16.45 -26.75 -23.49
N ASN A 421 17.09 -25.75 -24.09
CA ASN A 421 18.46 -25.32 -23.76
C ASN A 421 18.53 -24.28 -22.62
N GLY A 422 17.40 -23.91 -22.01
CA GLY A 422 17.29 -22.92 -20.94
C GLY A 422 17.21 -21.46 -21.39
N SER A 423 17.36 -21.18 -22.69
CA SER A 423 17.12 -19.84 -23.24
C SER A 423 15.63 -19.51 -23.31
N VAL A 424 15.30 -18.22 -23.38
CA VAL A 424 13.91 -17.75 -23.42
C VAL A 424 13.60 -17.03 -24.71
N THR A 425 12.53 -17.46 -25.37
CA THR A 425 11.94 -16.78 -26.53
C THR A 425 10.82 -15.88 -26.04
N ILE A 426 10.96 -14.56 -26.15
CA ILE A 426 9.92 -13.61 -25.76
C ILE A 426 8.64 -13.87 -26.56
N THR A 427 7.50 -13.97 -25.86
CA THR A 427 6.17 -14.12 -26.46
C THR A 427 5.35 -12.84 -26.39
N ALA A 428 5.60 -11.99 -25.39
CA ALA A 428 5.06 -10.65 -25.31
C ALA A 428 5.94 -9.74 -24.42
N ALA A 429 5.96 -8.45 -24.73
CA ALA A 429 6.46 -7.41 -23.82
C ALA A 429 5.37 -6.37 -23.56
N TYR A 430 5.24 -5.97 -22.29
CA TYR A 430 4.13 -5.16 -21.79
C TYR A 430 4.57 -3.72 -21.53
N VAL A 431 3.69 -2.80 -21.89
CA VAL A 431 3.89 -1.36 -21.79
C VAL A 431 3.04 -0.84 -20.64
N HIS A 432 3.71 -0.36 -19.59
CA HIS A 432 3.09 0.23 -18.41
C HIS A 432 3.50 1.70 -18.32
N ASP A 433 2.55 2.58 -17.99
CA ASP A 433 2.90 3.97 -17.71
C ASP A 433 3.64 4.13 -16.37
N SER A 434 4.01 5.38 -16.03
CA SER A 434 4.71 5.68 -14.77
C SER A 434 3.88 5.41 -13.52
N ASN A 435 2.55 5.40 -13.63
CA ASN A 435 1.62 5.07 -12.54
C ASN A 435 1.34 3.57 -12.45
N GLY A 436 1.85 2.77 -13.40
CA GLY A 436 1.67 1.33 -13.45
C GLY A 436 0.40 0.88 -14.18
N LYS A 437 -0.29 1.77 -14.93
CA LYS A 437 -1.41 1.38 -15.79
C LYS A 437 -0.88 0.61 -17.00
N LEU A 438 -1.44 -0.57 -17.26
CA LEU A 438 -1.15 -1.38 -18.44
C LEU A 438 -1.83 -0.75 -19.67
N LEU A 439 -1.03 -0.41 -20.69
CA LEU A 439 -1.53 0.33 -21.87
C LEU A 439 -1.50 -0.49 -23.15
N ALA A 440 -0.44 -1.27 -23.35
CA ALA A 440 -0.27 -2.04 -24.57
C ALA A 440 0.68 -3.22 -24.35
N ARG A 441 0.80 -4.05 -25.38
CA ARG A 441 1.88 -5.03 -25.53
C ARG A 441 2.38 -5.10 -26.96
N GLN A 442 3.63 -5.52 -27.09
CA GLN A 442 4.23 -5.92 -28.34
C GLN A 442 4.34 -7.45 -28.34
N VAL A 443 3.84 -8.09 -29.40
CA VAL A 443 3.96 -9.54 -29.62
C VAL A 443 4.89 -9.76 -30.81
N PRO A 444 6.02 -10.47 -30.68
CA PRO A 444 6.94 -10.71 -31.79
C PRO A 444 6.26 -11.33 -33.02
N GLY A 445 6.57 -10.80 -34.21
CA GLY A 445 5.92 -11.20 -35.46
C GLY A 445 4.49 -10.66 -35.65
N GLN A 446 3.96 -9.91 -34.69
CA GLN A 446 2.68 -9.23 -34.76
C GLN A 446 2.84 -7.73 -34.46
N GLY A 447 1.78 -6.95 -34.71
CA GLY A 447 1.75 -5.53 -34.37
C GLY A 447 1.54 -5.27 -32.87
N MET A 448 1.54 -3.97 -32.51
CA MET A 448 1.12 -3.54 -31.17
C MET A 448 -0.34 -3.90 -30.92
N GLN A 449 -0.64 -4.30 -29.67
CA GLN A 449 -1.97 -4.59 -29.18
C GLN A 449 -2.24 -3.73 -27.95
N TYR A 450 -3.44 -3.16 -27.82
CA TYR A 450 -3.78 -2.13 -26.85
C TYR A 450 -4.77 -2.67 -25.83
N TYR A 451 -4.48 -2.44 -24.55
CA TYR A 451 -5.34 -2.84 -23.45
C TYR A 451 -6.39 -1.75 -23.20
N VAL A 452 -7.64 -2.17 -23.06
CA VAL A 452 -8.77 -1.33 -22.70
C VAL A 452 -9.22 -1.73 -21.30
N SER A 453 -9.39 -0.77 -20.39
CA SER A 453 -9.82 -1.02 -19.02
C SER A 453 -11.02 -0.17 -18.61
N ASN A 454 -11.80 -0.65 -17.63
CA ASN A 454 -12.81 0.18 -16.95
C ASN A 454 -12.14 1.07 -15.86
N GLY A 455 -12.96 1.79 -15.08
CA GLY A 455 -12.49 2.66 -13.97
C GLY A 455 -11.95 1.92 -12.74
N HIS A 456 -12.24 0.63 -12.60
CA HIS A 456 -11.63 -0.23 -11.57
C HIS A 456 -10.23 -0.73 -11.98
N GLY A 457 -9.92 -0.67 -13.29
CA GLY A 457 -8.67 -1.19 -13.86
C GLY A 457 -8.81 -2.59 -14.48
N ASP A 458 -10.02 -3.15 -14.53
CA ASP A 458 -10.26 -4.46 -15.15
C ASP A 458 -10.04 -4.38 -16.66
N ILE A 459 -9.30 -5.33 -17.23
CA ILE A 459 -9.13 -5.41 -18.68
C ILE A 459 -10.44 -5.89 -19.32
N THR A 460 -11.09 -5.04 -20.08
CA THR A 460 -12.37 -5.34 -20.74
C THR A 460 -12.19 -5.73 -22.21
N GLU A 461 -11.16 -5.22 -22.89
CA GLU A 461 -10.83 -5.61 -24.25
C GLU A 461 -9.32 -5.56 -24.53
N ILE A 462 -8.89 -6.29 -25.56
CA ILE A 462 -7.62 -6.05 -26.25
C ILE A 462 -7.95 -5.72 -27.70
N ARG A 463 -7.33 -4.68 -28.25
CA ARG A 463 -7.54 -4.24 -29.63
C ARG A 463 -6.23 -4.22 -30.42
N ASP A 464 -6.31 -4.42 -31.73
CA ASP A 464 -5.17 -4.20 -32.63
C ASP A 464 -4.96 -2.70 -32.92
N ALA A 465 -3.95 -2.35 -33.73
CA ALA A 465 -3.65 -0.98 -34.10
C ALA A 465 -4.72 -0.31 -35.00
N GLN A 466 -5.60 -1.09 -35.63
CA GLN A 466 -6.73 -0.58 -36.41
C GLN A 466 -7.98 -0.37 -35.54
N GLY A 467 -7.94 -0.79 -34.27
CA GLY A 467 -9.05 -0.73 -33.33
C GLY A 467 -9.98 -1.95 -33.38
N ASN A 468 -9.63 -3.01 -34.11
CA ASN A 468 -10.43 -4.25 -34.11
C ASN A 468 -10.27 -4.97 -32.78
N VAL A 469 -11.35 -5.60 -32.30
CA VAL A 469 -11.35 -6.35 -31.05
C VAL A 469 -10.67 -7.70 -31.26
N LEU A 470 -9.59 -7.94 -30.51
CA LEU A 470 -8.91 -9.22 -30.43
C LEU A 470 -9.48 -10.05 -29.28
N ASN A 471 -9.62 -9.45 -28.10
CA ASN A 471 -10.20 -10.09 -26.94
C ASN A 471 -11.29 -9.23 -26.30
N ARG A 472 -12.28 -9.86 -25.67
CA ARG A 472 -13.35 -9.21 -24.89
C ARG A 472 -13.60 -9.97 -23.60
N TYR A 473 -13.73 -9.22 -22.51
CA TYR A 473 -14.01 -9.73 -21.17
C TYR A 473 -15.09 -8.93 -20.47
N THR A 474 -15.90 -9.62 -19.67
CA THR A 474 -16.72 -9.01 -18.61
C THR A 474 -16.53 -9.80 -17.33
N TYR A 475 -16.81 -9.19 -16.18
CA TYR A 475 -16.56 -9.80 -14.87
C TYR A 475 -17.79 -9.65 -13.96
N ASP A 476 -17.94 -10.59 -13.04
CA ASP A 476 -18.73 -10.31 -11.83
C ASP A 476 -17.96 -9.34 -10.92
N ILE A 477 -18.60 -8.90 -9.83
CA ILE A 477 -17.98 -7.94 -8.91
C ILE A 477 -16.74 -8.49 -8.18
N TRP A 478 -16.53 -9.81 -8.14
CA TRP A 478 -15.39 -10.46 -7.49
C TRP A 478 -14.27 -10.80 -8.49
N GLY A 479 -14.47 -10.49 -9.78
CA GLY A 479 -13.46 -10.72 -10.81
C GLY A 479 -13.54 -12.06 -11.52
N ASN A 480 -14.61 -12.85 -11.35
CA ASN A 480 -14.83 -14.02 -12.19
C ASN A 480 -15.19 -13.57 -13.62
N PRO A 481 -14.50 -14.07 -14.67
CA PRO A 481 -14.89 -13.79 -16.04
C PRO A 481 -16.27 -14.37 -16.36
N LEU A 482 -17.16 -13.54 -16.90
CA LEU A 482 -18.51 -13.91 -17.35
C LEU A 482 -18.56 -14.12 -18.87
N VAL A 483 -17.96 -13.17 -19.60
CA VAL A 483 -17.69 -13.29 -21.04
C VAL A 483 -16.19 -13.41 -21.22
N GLN A 484 -15.77 -14.33 -22.08
CA GLN A 484 -14.37 -14.52 -22.44
C GLN A 484 -14.27 -14.89 -23.92
N GLU A 485 -13.97 -13.89 -24.73
CA GLU A 485 -13.69 -14.07 -26.15
C GLU A 485 -12.20 -13.78 -26.35
N GLU A 486 -11.42 -14.77 -26.77
CA GLU A 486 -9.97 -14.64 -26.94
C GLU A 486 -9.53 -15.10 -28.32
N GLN A 487 -9.07 -14.16 -29.15
CA GLN A 487 -8.35 -14.47 -30.39
C GLN A 487 -6.85 -14.55 -30.17
N VAL A 488 -6.34 -13.91 -29.10
CA VAL A 488 -4.93 -13.90 -28.72
C VAL A 488 -4.77 -14.29 -27.24
N PRO A 489 -3.67 -14.96 -26.85
CA PRO A 489 -3.41 -15.27 -25.44
C PRO A 489 -3.33 -14.01 -24.58
N ASN A 490 -3.72 -14.07 -23.31
CA ASN A 490 -3.61 -12.93 -22.39
C ASN A 490 -3.53 -13.37 -20.93
N ILE A 491 -2.59 -12.78 -20.18
CA ILE A 491 -2.37 -13.06 -18.76
C ILE A 491 -2.91 -11.96 -17.84
N PHE A 492 -3.38 -10.82 -18.34
CA PHE A 492 -3.88 -9.72 -17.51
C PHE A 492 -5.40 -9.58 -17.62
N ARG A 493 -6.13 -9.70 -16.52
CA ARG A 493 -7.60 -9.67 -16.52
C ARG A 493 -8.16 -8.69 -15.49
N TYR A 494 -8.88 -9.20 -14.50
CA TYR A 494 -9.44 -8.41 -13.40
C TYR A 494 -8.36 -7.55 -12.73
N SER A 495 -8.71 -6.32 -12.36
CA SER A 495 -7.82 -5.29 -11.80
C SER A 495 -6.48 -5.04 -12.52
N GLY A 496 -6.35 -5.51 -13.78
CA GLY A 496 -5.14 -5.38 -14.58
C GLY A 496 -3.98 -6.25 -14.06
N GLU A 497 -4.26 -7.27 -13.25
CA GLU A 497 -3.25 -8.14 -12.65
C GLU A 497 -3.25 -9.53 -13.28
N TYR A 498 -2.20 -10.30 -12.96
CA TYR A 498 -1.96 -11.62 -13.53
C TYR A 498 -3.11 -12.59 -13.20
N TRP A 499 -3.62 -13.25 -14.23
CA TRP A 499 -4.67 -14.26 -14.16
C TRP A 499 -4.18 -15.58 -14.75
N ASP A 500 -4.30 -16.66 -13.99
CA ASP A 500 -4.08 -18.01 -14.50
C ASP A 500 -5.39 -18.63 -15.00
N ALA A 501 -5.51 -18.77 -16.32
CA ALA A 501 -6.71 -19.30 -16.95
C ALA A 501 -6.98 -20.78 -16.63
N ALA A 502 -5.95 -21.56 -16.30
CA ALA A 502 -6.12 -22.98 -16.01
C ALA A 502 -6.66 -23.20 -14.60
N THR A 503 -6.19 -22.40 -13.64
CA THR A 503 -6.56 -22.54 -12.21
C THR A 503 -7.69 -21.60 -11.79
N ASN A 504 -8.00 -20.59 -12.60
CA ASN A 504 -8.95 -19.50 -12.29
C ASN A 504 -8.55 -18.69 -11.05
N LEU A 505 -7.24 -18.60 -10.78
CA LEU A 505 -6.69 -17.81 -9.70
C LEU A 505 -6.03 -16.54 -10.23
N GLN A 506 -6.09 -15.49 -9.42
CA GLN A 506 -5.38 -14.24 -9.65
C GLN A 506 -4.13 -14.16 -8.77
N TYR A 507 -3.00 -13.76 -9.34
CA TYR A 507 -1.74 -13.60 -8.59
C TYR A 507 -1.50 -12.13 -8.25
N LEU A 508 -1.38 -11.84 -6.95
CA LEU A 508 -1.22 -10.49 -6.41
C LEU A 508 0.12 -10.32 -5.68
N ARG A 509 1.17 -10.98 -6.20
CA ARG A 509 2.54 -11.00 -5.64
C ARG A 509 2.65 -11.72 -4.31
N ALA A 510 2.28 -11.07 -3.21
CA ALA A 510 2.40 -11.71 -1.90
C ALA A 510 1.42 -12.89 -1.72
N ARG A 511 0.29 -12.88 -2.44
CA ARG A 511 -0.80 -13.85 -2.27
C ARG A 511 -1.47 -14.20 -3.59
N TRP A 512 -2.15 -15.35 -3.58
CA TRP A 512 -3.09 -15.77 -4.62
C TRP A 512 -4.52 -15.53 -4.15
N TYR A 513 -5.35 -15.04 -5.06
CA TYR A 513 -6.75 -14.71 -4.87
C TYR A 513 -7.63 -15.66 -5.69
N ASP A 514 -8.66 -16.20 -5.05
CA ASP A 514 -9.70 -17.01 -5.68
C ASP A 514 -11.01 -16.18 -5.76
N PRO A 515 -11.37 -15.68 -6.95
CA PRO A 515 -12.58 -14.89 -7.17
C PRO A 515 -13.86 -15.70 -7.03
N SER A 516 -13.84 -17.02 -7.22
CA SER A 516 -15.05 -17.86 -7.11
C SER A 516 -15.59 -17.87 -5.67
N VAL A 517 -14.67 -17.78 -4.70
CA VAL A 517 -15.00 -17.67 -3.27
C VAL A 517 -14.81 -16.25 -2.72
N GLY A 518 -14.20 -15.34 -3.49
CA GLY A 518 -14.01 -13.94 -3.13
C GLY A 518 -12.93 -13.72 -2.07
N ARG A 519 -11.88 -14.56 -2.00
CA ARG A 519 -10.89 -14.54 -0.90
C ARG A 519 -9.47 -14.90 -1.33
N PHE A 520 -8.51 -14.51 -0.50
CA PHE A 520 -7.14 -15.03 -0.62
C PHE A 520 -7.10 -16.50 -0.20
N ILE A 521 -6.28 -17.30 -0.89
CA ILE A 521 -6.06 -18.72 -0.54
C ILE A 521 -4.88 -18.92 0.41
N ASN A 522 -4.15 -17.84 0.73
CA ASN A 522 -3.07 -17.78 1.71
C ASN A 522 -3.37 -16.71 2.77
N GLU A 523 -2.91 -16.98 3.99
CA GLU A 523 -2.97 -16.05 5.12
C GLU A 523 -2.12 -14.79 4.85
N ASP A 524 -2.65 -13.62 5.17
CA ASP A 524 -1.88 -12.37 5.19
C ASP A 524 -0.76 -12.41 6.23
N THR A 525 0.39 -11.82 5.89
CA THR A 525 1.46 -11.61 6.89
C THR A 525 1.26 -10.31 7.65
N TYR A 526 0.41 -9.40 7.18
CA TYR A 526 -0.06 -8.24 7.93
C TYR A 526 -1.19 -8.66 8.87
N GLU A 527 -0.99 -8.47 10.18
CA GLU A 527 -1.94 -8.93 11.21
C GLU A 527 -3.21 -8.07 11.35
N GLY A 528 -3.27 -6.93 10.65
CA GLY A 528 -4.38 -5.97 10.72
C GLY A 528 -4.15 -4.80 11.70
N ASP A 529 -5.07 -3.82 11.65
CA ASP A 529 -5.16 -2.67 12.58
C ASP A 529 -6.16 -3.00 13.70
N LEU A 530 -5.74 -2.87 14.96
CA LEU A 530 -6.59 -3.10 16.13
C LEU A 530 -7.80 -2.17 16.18
N GLY A 531 -7.68 -0.95 15.63
CA GLY A 531 -8.78 0.01 15.50
C GLY A 531 -9.76 -0.32 14.37
N ASN A 532 -9.50 -1.36 13.58
CA ASN A 532 -10.34 -1.81 12.48
C ASN A 532 -10.42 -3.36 12.45
N PRO A 533 -11.30 -3.97 13.25
CA PRO A 533 -11.44 -5.43 13.35
C PRO A 533 -11.59 -6.17 12.02
N LEU A 534 -12.20 -5.54 11.00
CA LEU A 534 -12.36 -6.13 9.66
C LEU A 534 -11.01 -6.48 9.02
N SER A 535 -9.95 -5.71 9.33
CA SER A 535 -8.59 -5.97 8.84
C SER A 535 -7.88 -7.13 9.53
N LEU A 536 -8.42 -7.64 10.65
CA LEU A 536 -7.90 -8.82 11.36
C LEU A 536 -8.32 -10.14 10.68
N ASN A 537 -9.16 -10.08 9.65
CA ASN A 537 -9.44 -11.21 8.79
C ASN A 537 -8.34 -11.35 7.73
N LEU A 538 -7.40 -12.27 7.99
CA LEU A 538 -6.19 -12.47 7.19
C LEU A 538 -6.41 -13.09 5.80
N TYR A 539 -7.66 -13.37 5.41
CA TYR A 539 -8.01 -13.93 4.10
C TYR A 539 -9.06 -13.10 3.36
N ALA A 540 -9.58 -12.03 3.95
CA ALA A 540 -10.53 -11.15 3.29
C ALA A 540 -9.85 -10.45 2.11
N TYR A 541 -10.46 -10.52 0.93
CA TYR A 541 -10.04 -9.69 -0.20
C TYR A 541 -10.66 -8.32 -0.02
N VAL A 542 -9.84 -7.28 -0.02
CA VAL A 542 -10.24 -5.86 -0.11
C VAL A 542 -11.41 -5.46 0.79
N LYS A 543 -11.38 -5.93 2.05
CA LYS A 543 -12.40 -5.66 3.08
C LYS A 543 -13.83 -6.05 2.63
N ASN A 544 -13.97 -7.04 1.75
CA ASN A 544 -15.23 -7.44 1.13
C ASN A 544 -15.94 -6.31 0.36
N ASN A 545 -15.19 -5.36 -0.19
CA ASN A 545 -15.72 -4.32 -1.09
C ASN A 545 -14.87 -4.22 -2.38
N PRO A 546 -15.05 -5.16 -3.32
CA PRO A 546 -14.23 -5.27 -4.53
C PRO A 546 -14.58 -4.27 -5.63
N LEU A 547 -15.54 -3.37 -5.41
CA LEU A 547 -15.93 -2.35 -6.40
C LEU A 547 -15.02 -1.11 -6.36
N ILE A 548 -14.49 -0.78 -5.18
CA ILE A 548 -13.72 0.46 -4.96
C ILE A 548 -12.29 0.22 -4.47
N HIS A 549 -11.95 -1.03 -4.18
CA HIS A 549 -10.67 -1.41 -3.61
C HIS A 549 -10.01 -2.49 -4.47
N VAL A 550 -8.71 -2.31 -4.70
CA VAL A 550 -7.82 -3.29 -5.31
C VAL A 550 -6.68 -3.59 -4.35
N ASP A 551 -6.17 -4.82 -4.37
CA ASP A 551 -4.95 -5.17 -3.64
C ASP A 551 -3.77 -5.36 -4.63
N PRO A 552 -2.95 -4.32 -4.88
CA PRO A 552 -1.88 -4.37 -5.86
C PRO A 552 -0.59 -5.00 -5.32
N SER A 553 -0.51 -5.48 -4.07
CA SER A 553 0.78 -6.00 -3.54
C SER A 553 0.67 -7.07 -2.46
N GLY A 554 -0.40 -7.00 -1.66
CA GLY A 554 -0.71 -7.87 -0.54
C GLY A 554 -0.27 -7.40 0.86
N HIS A 555 0.35 -6.20 1.10
CA HIS A 555 0.90 -5.75 2.43
C HIS A 555 0.96 -4.19 2.70
N ILE A 556 1.10 -3.70 3.99
CA ILE A 556 1.28 -2.28 4.53
C ILE A 556 2.11 -2.23 5.90
N PRO A 557 2.80 -1.14 6.42
CA PRO A 557 3.55 -1.10 7.72
C PRO A 557 2.74 -0.86 9.01
N THR A 558 3.34 -1.12 10.20
CA THR A 558 2.70 -0.94 11.54
C THR A 558 3.10 0.34 12.30
N ALA A 559 2.39 0.66 13.39
CA ALA A 559 2.52 1.93 14.12
C ALA A 559 3.68 1.98 15.14
N LEU A 560 4.00 0.89 15.85
CA LEU A 560 5.15 0.88 16.76
C LEU A 560 6.46 0.87 15.96
N GLU A 561 6.49 0.14 14.83
CA GLU A 561 7.61 0.22 13.88
C GLU A 561 7.87 1.67 13.48
N ALA A 562 6.82 2.42 13.15
CA ALA A 562 6.95 3.83 12.84
C ALA A 562 7.43 4.69 14.02
N ALA A 563 7.00 4.42 15.24
CA ALA A 563 7.44 5.16 16.43
C ALA A 563 8.93 4.93 16.73
N ILE A 564 9.37 3.68 16.67
CA ILE A 564 10.77 3.35 16.91
C ILE A 564 11.66 4.00 15.83
N MET A 565 11.23 4.02 14.57
CA MET A 565 11.92 4.79 13.53
C MET A 565 12.04 6.28 13.89
N ALA A 566 10.96 6.90 14.38
CA ALA A 566 10.93 8.31 14.74
C ALA A 566 11.84 8.67 15.93
N ASP A 567 11.97 7.78 16.92
CA ASP A 567 12.91 7.95 18.04
C ASP A 567 14.37 7.87 17.57
N HIS A 568 14.68 6.93 16.68
CA HIS A 568 16.05 6.70 16.23
C HIS A 568 16.65 7.93 15.51
N ILE A 569 15.88 8.65 14.68
CA ILE A 569 16.40 9.79 13.89
C ILE A 569 16.93 10.95 14.75
N TYR A 570 16.57 11.03 16.03
CA TYR A 570 17.14 12.01 16.97
C TYR A 570 18.64 11.85 17.16
N SER A 571 19.10 10.61 17.29
CA SER A 571 20.47 10.22 17.61
C SER A 571 21.21 9.58 16.43
N ALA A 572 20.52 9.41 15.30
CA ALA A 572 21.07 8.78 14.11
C ALA A 572 22.31 9.53 13.58
N GLU A 573 23.40 8.77 13.45
CA GLU A 573 24.64 9.14 12.79
C GLU A 573 24.71 8.41 11.45
N LYS A 574 25.23 9.09 10.42
CA LYS A 574 25.32 8.52 9.08
C LYS A 574 26.18 7.24 9.12
N GLY A 575 25.60 6.09 8.73
CA GLY A 575 26.29 4.79 8.70
C GLY A 575 26.09 3.87 9.91
N ARG A 576 25.23 4.21 10.88
CA ARG A 576 24.81 3.31 11.97
C ARG A 576 23.51 2.61 11.59
N GLU A 577 23.49 1.29 11.62
CA GLU A 577 22.29 0.54 11.27
C GLU A 577 21.35 0.30 12.43
N TYR A 578 20.09 0.19 12.05
CA TYR A 578 18.98 0.06 12.96
C TYR A 578 17.90 -0.78 12.28
N THR A 579 17.67 -2.00 12.79
CA THR A 579 16.71 -2.96 12.21
C THR A 579 15.51 -3.15 13.14
N LEU A 580 14.31 -3.15 12.59
CA LEU A 580 13.05 -3.36 13.32
C LEU A 580 12.39 -4.69 12.99
N SER A 581 11.46 -5.12 13.85
CA SER A 581 10.77 -6.42 13.79
C SER A 581 10.06 -6.75 12.47
N GLY A 582 9.73 -5.75 11.66
CA GLY A 582 9.13 -5.89 10.33
C GLY A 582 10.10 -5.95 9.16
N GLY A 583 11.40 -6.12 9.42
CA GLY A 583 12.45 -6.14 8.38
C GLY A 583 12.87 -4.75 7.90
N TRP A 584 12.48 -3.69 8.62
CA TRP A 584 12.87 -2.32 8.32
C TRP A 584 14.31 -2.04 8.74
N THR A 585 15.12 -1.54 7.81
CA THR A 585 16.51 -1.13 7.95
C THR A 585 16.64 0.37 7.72
N PHE A 586 17.49 1.02 8.52
CA PHE A 586 17.87 2.42 8.29
C PHE A 586 18.88 2.52 7.15
N GLU A 587 18.51 3.18 6.06
CA GLU A 587 19.31 3.27 4.81
C GLU A 587 20.16 4.53 4.75
N ASP A 588 19.55 5.68 5.03
CA ASP A 588 20.22 6.97 4.85
C ASP A 588 19.64 8.05 5.76
N LEU A 589 20.43 9.11 5.94
CA LEU A 589 20.05 10.31 6.65
C LEU A 589 20.11 11.48 5.68
N ILE A 590 18.95 11.88 5.16
CA ILE A 590 18.83 13.09 4.35
C ILE A 590 18.98 14.29 5.28
N THR A 591 19.93 15.16 4.99
CA THR A 591 20.16 16.40 5.74
C THR A 591 19.96 17.61 4.85
N GLY A 592 19.40 18.70 5.38
CA GLY A 592 19.25 19.98 4.67
C GLY A 592 19.59 21.18 5.54
N GLY A 593 19.25 22.39 5.07
CA GLY A 593 19.42 23.64 5.82
C GLY A 593 18.73 23.61 7.20
N ASP A 594 19.23 24.42 8.13
CA ASP A 594 18.69 24.58 9.49
C ASP A 594 18.48 23.28 10.30
N ASN A 595 19.44 22.35 10.20
CA ASN A 595 19.43 21.07 10.93
C ASN A 595 18.28 20.11 10.57
N MET A 596 17.64 20.30 9.41
CA MET A 596 16.69 19.32 8.87
C MET A 596 17.38 17.96 8.75
N LYS A 597 16.76 16.94 9.35
CA LYS A 597 17.16 15.54 9.18
C LYS A 597 15.92 14.72 8.88
N MET A 598 16.00 13.88 7.86
CA MET A 598 14.96 12.93 7.51
C MET A 598 15.62 11.58 7.26
N GLY A 599 15.31 10.62 8.12
CA GLY A 599 15.75 9.26 7.96
C GLY A 599 15.04 8.57 6.82
N VAL A 600 15.77 7.76 6.08
CA VAL A 600 15.21 6.84 5.09
C VAL A 600 15.32 5.46 5.70
N TYR A 601 14.18 4.82 5.92
CA TYR A 601 14.13 3.41 6.24
C TYR A 601 13.58 2.67 5.06
N SER A 602 14.01 1.44 4.90
CA SER A 602 13.50 0.57 3.89
C SER A 602 13.24 -0.81 4.47
N ARG A 603 12.31 -1.56 3.91
CA ARG A 603 12.32 -3.00 4.05
C ARG A 603 12.14 -3.60 2.70
N VAL A 604 12.92 -4.63 2.42
CA VAL A 604 12.64 -5.46 1.27
C VAL A 604 11.48 -6.35 1.67
N LYS A 605 10.30 -6.07 1.10
CA LYS A 605 9.13 -6.92 1.30
C LYS A 605 9.46 -8.31 0.79
N SER A 606 8.67 -9.30 1.22
CA SER A 606 8.76 -10.66 0.71
C SER A 606 8.91 -10.66 -0.82
N ASN A 607 8.15 -9.80 -1.52
CA ASN A 607 8.12 -9.59 -2.97
C ASN A 607 9.32 -8.84 -3.62
N GLY A 608 10.42 -8.61 -2.88
CA GLY A 608 11.63 -7.93 -3.39
C GLY A 608 11.50 -6.43 -3.58
N LYS A 609 10.27 -5.87 -3.52
CA LYS A 609 10.09 -4.43 -3.53
C LYS A 609 10.57 -3.86 -2.22
N THR A 610 11.36 -2.81 -2.35
CA THR A 610 11.75 -2.01 -1.21
C THR A 610 10.59 -1.09 -0.86
N GLU A 611 9.91 -1.38 0.24
CA GLU A 611 9.00 -0.44 0.87
C GLU A 611 9.84 0.59 1.64
N TYR A 612 9.49 1.87 1.57
CA TYR A 612 10.23 2.92 2.26
C TYR A 612 9.39 3.61 3.33
N SER A 613 10.09 4.10 4.35
CA SER A 613 9.56 4.95 5.39
C SER A 613 10.46 6.17 5.51
N LEU A 614 9.91 7.35 5.22
CA LEU A 614 10.61 8.63 5.37
C LEU A 614 10.28 9.22 6.72
N VAL A 615 11.29 9.41 7.55
CA VAL A 615 11.12 9.70 8.98
C VAL A 615 11.74 11.04 9.31
N ASN A 616 10.91 12.06 9.44
CA ASN A 616 11.30 13.41 9.81
C ASN A 616 11.75 13.48 11.26
N LYS A 617 12.93 14.06 11.48
CA LYS A 617 13.48 14.32 12.81
C LYS A 617 12.63 15.33 13.53
N GLY A 618 12.18 14.98 14.73
CA GLY A 618 11.59 15.99 15.62
C GLY A 618 12.61 16.74 16.47
N THR A 619 12.09 17.62 17.31
CA THR A 619 12.86 18.32 18.34
C THR A 619 12.43 17.80 19.70
N SER A 620 13.38 17.36 20.53
CA SER A 620 13.13 17.21 21.96
C SER A 620 13.44 18.59 22.55
N PRO A 621 12.45 19.32 23.10
CA PRO A 621 12.71 20.64 23.65
C PRO A 621 13.58 20.50 24.90
N THR A 622 14.90 20.62 24.72
CA THR A 622 15.86 20.62 25.83
C THR A 622 16.13 22.05 26.33
N SER A 623 15.61 23.06 25.63
CA SER A 623 15.79 24.48 25.95
C SER A 623 14.60 25.36 25.54
N LEU A 624 14.50 26.55 26.14
CA LEU A 624 13.50 27.58 25.83
C LEU A 624 13.62 28.15 24.40
N ASN A 625 14.79 28.01 23.77
CA ASN A 625 15.05 28.45 22.39
C ASN A 625 14.53 27.44 21.36
N ASP A 626 14.60 26.13 21.64
CA ASP A 626 14.00 25.10 20.77
C ASP A 626 12.48 25.24 20.74
N TRP A 627 11.89 25.64 21.87
CA TRP A 627 10.48 25.93 21.98
C TRP A 627 10.06 27.13 21.11
N LYS A 628 10.89 28.18 21.01
CA LYS A 628 10.65 29.32 20.11
C LYS A 628 10.70 28.93 18.62
N ASN A 629 11.55 27.98 18.22
CA ASN A 629 11.61 27.50 16.84
C ASN A 629 10.35 26.70 16.46
N ASN A 630 9.78 25.93 17.39
CA ASN A 630 8.48 25.27 17.19
C ASN A 630 7.33 26.28 17.05
N VAL A 631 7.42 27.45 17.71
CA VAL A 631 6.46 28.55 17.57
C VAL A 631 6.63 29.31 16.24
N GLN A 632 7.84 29.39 15.67
CA GLN A 632 8.05 30.05 14.36
C GLN A 632 7.40 29.30 13.18
N GLN A 633 7.18 27.98 13.29
CA GLN A 633 6.51 27.18 12.24
C GLN A 633 5.01 27.49 12.09
N LEU A 634 4.34 27.97 13.16
CA LEU A 634 2.95 28.43 13.11
C LEU A 634 2.71 29.52 12.06
N PHE A 635 3.75 30.30 11.71
CA PHE A 635 3.70 31.40 10.76
C PHE A 635 4.23 31.04 9.36
N GLY A 636 4.63 29.79 9.13
CA GLY A 636 4.85 29.26 7.79
C GLY A 636 6.15 29.68 7.08
N SER A 637 7.19 30.01 7.84
CA SER A 637 8.44 30.59 7.31
C SER A 637 9.68 29.70 7.48
N SER A 638 9.53 28.43 7.88
CA SER A 638 10.65 27.57 8.27
C SER A 638 11.36 27.01 7.02
N ASP A 639 12.63 27.34 6.84
CA ASP A 639 13.40 26.92 5.65
C ASP A 639 13.72 25.41 5.67
N ASP A 640 13.86 24.81 6.85
CA ASP A 640 13.94 23.36 7.05
C ASP A 640 12.68 22.61 6.61
N MET A 641 11.47 23.15 6.86
CA MET A 641 10.20 22.58 6.41
C MET A 641 10.10 22.61 4.88
N LYS A 642 10.47 23.72 4.25
CA LYS A 642 10.52 23.81 2.77
C LYS A 642 11.52 22.80 2.21
N ALA A 643 12.71 22.74 2.80
CA ALA A 643 13.74 21.76 2.41
C ALA A 643 13.26 20.32 2.62
N SER A 644 12.56 20.03 3.72
CA SER A 644 11.95 18.72 3.98
C SER A 644 10.89 18.36 2.94
N ILE A 645 9.99 19.29 2.59
CA ILE A 645 8.97 19.10 1.55
C ILE A 645 9.61 18.87 0.18
N GLU A 646 10.63 19.66 -0.17
CA GLU A 646 11.37 19.47 -1.42
C GLU A 646 12.09 18.12 -1.45
N LYS A 647 12.83 17.77 -0.40
CA LYS A 647 13.57 16.51 -0.30
C LYS A 647 12.65 15.29 -0.25
N SER A 648 11.51 15.37 0.43
CA SER A 648 10.53 14.29 0.46
C SER A 648 9.85 14.13 -0.90
N LYS A 649 9.53 15.23 -1.60
CA LYS A 649 9.06 15.18 -2.99
C LYS A 649 10.12 14.56 -3.87
N GLU A 650 11.38 14.96 -3.78
CA GLU A 650 12.50 14.38 -4.53
C GLU A 650 12.67 12.89 -4.23
N PHE A 651 12.60 12.48 -2.97
CA PHE A 651 12.72 11.08 -2.58
C PHE A 651 11.53 10.26 -3.07
N VAL A 652 10.30 10.71 -2.82
CA VAL A 652 9.09 10.04 -3.29
C VAL A 652 9.08 9.94 -4.81
N LYS A 653 9.62 10.94 -5.47
CA LYS A 653 9.78 10.97 -6.90
C LYS A 653 10.84 9.97 -7.40
N SER A 654 11.98 9.90 -6.72
CA SER A 654 13.07 8.95 -7.02
C SER A 654 12.71 7.51 -6.65
N ASN A 655 11.72 7.34 -5.77
CA ASN A 655 11.22 6.06 -5.29
C ASN A 655 9.73 5.89 -5.59
N SER A 656 9.23 6.49 -6.69
CA SER A 656 7.79 6.58 -7.01
C SER A 656 7.08 5.23 -7.10
N ASN A 657 7.87 4.20 -7.38
CA ASN A 657 7.48 2.81 -7.60
C ASN A 657 7.31 2.00 -6.32
N ASN A 658 7.73 2.59 -5.21
CA ASN A 658 7.73 1.99 -3.91
C ASN A 658 6.57 2.56 -3.09
N GLU A 659 6.03 1.71 -2.23
CA GLU A 659 5.16 2.19 -1.16
C GLU A 659 6.03 3.01 -0.21
N ILE A 660 5.54 4.22 0.12
CA ILE A 660 6.27 5.16 0.98
C ILE A 660 5.31 5.62 2.05
N THR A 661 5.74 5.51 3.30
CA THR A 661 5.02 6.04 4.46
C THR A 661 5.84 7.15 5.11
N MET A 662 5.19 8.28 5.40
CA MET A 662 5.80 9.44 6.05
C MET A 662 5.64 9.36 7.56
N ILE A 663 6.71 9.58 8.30
CA ILE A 663 6.75 9.33 9.74
C ILE A 663 7.40 10.51 10.43
N GLY A 664 6.93 10.90 11.61
CA GLY A 664 7.63 11.93 12.37
C GLY A 664 7.08 12.17 13.77
N HIS A 665 7.93 12.70 14.65
CA HIS A 665 7.56 13.07 16.02
C HIS A 665 7.67 14.58 16.26
N SER A 666 6.81 15.21 17.06
CA SER A 666 6.94 16.63 17.42
C SER A 666 6.99 17.51 16.16
N LYS A 667 7.98 18.41 16.05
CA LYS A 667 8.28 19.17 14.83
C LYS A 667 8.44 18.28 13.58
N GLY A 668 9.05 17.11 13.73
CA GLY A 668 9.16 16.13 12.65
C GLY A 668 7.81 15.56 12.24
N GLY A 669 6.86 15.47 13.18
CA GLY A 669 5.47 15.10 12.88
C GLY A 669 4.77 16.16 12.02
N ALA A 670 5.02 17.45 12.29
CA ALA A 670 4.54 18.55 11.45
C ALA A 670 5.11 18.46 10.01
N GLU A 671 6.40 18.15 9.90
CA GLU A 671 7.09 17.97 8.62
C GLU A 671 6.60 16.74 7.86
N ALA A 672 6.45 15.61 8.55
CA ALA A 672 5.92 14.38 7.97
C ALA A 672 4.49 14.56 7.47
N ALA A 673 3.66 15.31 8.20
CA ALA A 673 2.32 15.66 7.77
C ALA A 673 2.33 16.54 6.50
N ALA A 674 3.21 17.54 6.45
CA ALA A 674 3.41 18.36 5.25
C ALA A 674 3.87 17.50 4.06
N ASN A 675 4.85 16.63 4.27
CA ASN A 675 5.40 15.72 3.28
C ASN A 675 4.34 14.76 2.75
N ALA A 676 3.52 14.18 3.64
CA ALA A 676 2.43 13.28 3.30
C ALA A 676 1.40 13.98 2.40
N VAL A 677 0.99 15.19 2.75
CA VAL A 677 0.07 16.00 1.93
C VAL A 677 0.70 16.37 0.59
N ALA A 678 1.97 16.75 0.61
CA ALA A 678 2.69 17.20 -0.57
C ALA A 678 2.95 16.09 -1.59
N THR A 679 2.97 14.84 -1.14
CA THR A 679 3.33 13.67 -1.96
C THR A 679 2.20 12.64 -2.06
N ASN A 680 1.08 12.89 -1.37
CA ASN A 680 -0.07 12.02 -1.26
C ASN A 680 0.29 10.57 -0.83
N LYS A 681 1.09 10.47 0.24
CA LYS A 681 1.59 9.19 0.79
C LYS A 681 1.05 8.96 2.20
N ASN A 682 0.92 7.70 2.60
CA ASN A 682 0.43 7.35 3.93
C ASN A 682 1.32 7.95 5.03
N SER A 683 0.81 8.14 6.23
CA SER A 683 1.58 8.76 7.31
C SER A 683 1.24 8.29 8.72
N PHE A 684 2.29 8.16 9.54
CA PHE A 684 2.20 7.97 10.99
C PHE A 684 2.94 9.10 11.72
N ILE A 685 2.23 9.91 12.48
CA ILE A 685 2.84 11.05 13.20
C ILE A 685 2.63 10.94 14.70
N PHE A 686 3.62 11.33 15.50
CA PHE A 686 3.63 11.14 16.95
C PHE A 686 3.76 12.49 17.66
N ASN A 687 2.92 12.77 18.64
CA ASN A 687 2.85 14.07 19.34
C ASN A 687 3.15 15.26 18.41
N PRO A 688 2.50 15.36 17.23
CA PRO A 688 2.96 16.26 16.18
C PRO A 688 2.82 17.72 16.60
N ALA A 689 3.78 18.54 16.20
CA ALA A 689 3.63 20.00 16.26
C ALA A 689 2.71 20.51 15.14
N THR A 690 2.37 21.80 15.21
CA THR A 690 1.49 22.48 14.25
C THR A 690 2.18 22.71 12.91
N VAL A 691 1.56 22.28 11.80
CA VAL A 691 1.90 22.67 10.44
C VAL A 691 0.80 23.51 9.79
N ASN A 692 1.15 24.73 9.36
CA ASN A 692 0.30 25.52 8.48
C ASN A 692 0.57 25.15 7.01
N LEU A 693 -0.12 24.13 6.51
CA LEU A 693 0.06 23.61 5.14
C LEU A 693 -0.09 24.70 4.06
N LYS A 694 -1.03 25.64 4.25
CA LYS A 694 -1.29 26.72 3.29
C LYS A 694 -0.09 27.64 3.10
N ALA A 695 0.69 27.88 4.16
CA ALA A 695 1.87 28.73 4.06
C ALA A 695 3.00 28.10 3.21
N TYR A 696 2.96 26.78 3.00
CA TYR A 696 3.88 26.05 2.13
C TYR A 696 3.25 25.70 0.77
N GLY A 697 2.11 26.31 0.43
CA GLY A 697 1.38 26.03 -0.81
C GLY A 697 0.75 24.64 -0.87
N LEU A 698 0.58 23.98 0.29
CA LEU A 698 0.01 22.65 0.40
C LEU A 698 -1.46 22.71 0.82
N ASN A 699 -2.27 21.80 0.29
CA ASN A 699 -3.69 21.72 0.59
C ASN A 699 -4.08 20.28 0.96
N SER A 700 -4.55 20.11 2.19
CA SER A 700 -5.00 18.82 2.73
C SER A 700 -6.23 18.27 2.02
N SER A 701 -7.01 19.07 1.27
CA SER A 701 -8.16 18.58 0.50
C SER A 701 -7.79 17.56 -0.59
N ASN A 702 -6.53 17.58 -1.05
CA ASN A 702 -6.01 16.71 -2.10
C ASN A 702 -5.37 15.43 -1.53
N TYR A 703 -5.32 15.30 -0.20
CA TYR A 703 -4.81 14.13 0.48
C TYR A 703 -5.85 12.99 0.41
N ARG A 704 -5.45 11.86 -0.19
CA ARG A 704 -6.25 10.64 -0.38
C ARG A 704 -5.64 9.42 0.29
N ALA A 705 -4.37 9.52 0.67
CA ALA A 705 -3.71 8.52 1.49
C ALA A 705 -4.22 8.61 2.95
N SER A 706 -3.82 7.66 3.78
CA SER A 706 -4.23 7.60 5.19
C SER A 706 -3.20 8.28 6.10
N MET A 707 -3.64 9.07 7.07
CA MET A 707 -2.74 9.68 8.07
C MET A 707 -3.26 9.37 9.47
N THR A 708 -2.42 8.77 10.31
CA THR A 708 -2.76 8.55 11.71
C THR A 708 -1.79 9.31 12.60
N ALA A 709 -2.33 10.22 13.42
CA ALA A 709 -1.57 10.83 14.51
C ALA A 709 -1.78 10.05 15.81
N PHE A 710 -0.71 9.86 16.55
CA PHE A 710 -0.66 9.20 17.85
C PHE A 710 -0.18 10.21 18.89
N ILE A 711 -1.02 10.49 19.89
CA ILE A 711 -0.83 11.63 20.80
C ILE A 711 -0.89 11.18 22.25
N VAL A 712 0.23 11.21 22.97
CA VAL A 712 0.32 10.93 24.40
C VAL A 712 -0.45 11.99 25.20
N LYS A 713 -1.34 11.55 26.09
CA LYS A 713 -2.08 12.46 26.98
C LYS A 713 -1.17 13.17 27.97
N GLY A 714 -1.50 14.41 28.30
CA GLY A 714 -0.68 15.26 29.16
C GLY A 714 0.65 15.66 28.51
N ASP A 715 0.71 15.71 27.18
CA ASP A 715 1.85 16.20 26.41
C ASP A 715 1.98 17.74 26.45
N ALA A 716 3.20 18.26 26.53
CA ALA A 716 3.50 19.69 26.67
C ALA A 716 3.06 20.57 25.51
N LEU A 717 3.01 20.04 24.29
CA LEU A 717 2.41 20.75 23.19
C LEU A 717 0.89 20.73 23.38
N ASN A 718 0.29 19.62 23.78
CA ASN A 718 -1.18 19.51 23.91
C ASN A 718 -1.80 20.12 25.19
N GLY A 719 -1.02 20.69 26.10
CA GLY A 719 -1.45 21.13 27.44
C GLY A 719 -2.48 22.28 27.54
N ALA A 720 -2.93 22.86 26.42
CA ALA A 720 -4.07 23.77 26.35
C ALA A 720 -4.54 23.94 24.89
N GLU A 721 -5.15 22.91 24.31
CA GLU A 721 -6.35 22.97 23.45
C GLU A 721 -6.54 24.12 22.43
N GLY A 722 -5.47 24.67 21.86
CA GLY A 722 -5.64 25.91 21.08
C GLY A 722 -4.75 26.10 19.88
N TRP A 723 -3.59 25.48 19.76
CA TRP A 723 -2.59 25.95 18.78
C TRP A 723 -2.05 24.89 17.81
N PHE A 724 -2.67 23.71 17.66
CA PHE A 724 -2.12 22.61 16.83
C PHE A 724 -2.83 22.35 15.51
N SER A 725 -2.06 21.95 14.49
CA SER A 725 -2.65 21.45 13.24
C SER A 725 -3.11 20.04 13.51
N LYS A 726 -4.41 19.83 13.35
CA LYS A 726 -5.01 18.53 13.59
C LYS A 726 -4.54 17.52 12.56
N PRO A 727 -4.49 16.23 12.92
CA PRO A 727 -4.36 15.19 11.93
C PRO A 727 -5.45 15.33 10.87
N ILE A 728 -5.03 15.23 9.62
CA ILE A 728 -5.87 15.44 8.42
C ILE A 728 -6.91 14.32 8.25
N ASP A 729 -6.68 13.19 8.92
CA ASP A 729 -7.44 11.95 8.76
C ASP A 729 -7.82 11.34 10.12
N LYS A 730 -6.90 10.66 10.83
CA LYS A 730 -7.19 9.98 12.12
C LYS A 730 -6.29 10.49 13.26
N ALA A 731 -6.88 10.72 14.44
CA ALA A 731 -6.17 10.97 15.69
C ALA A 731 -6.40 9.81 16.67
N VAL A 732 -5.33 9.31 17.29
CA VAL A 732 -5.34 8.28 18.33
C VAL A 732 -4.66 8.88 19.55
N TYR A 733 -5.42 9.06 20.63
CA TYR A 733 -4.83 9.52 21.89
C TYR A 733 -4.37 8.31 22.69
N LEU A 734 -3.15 8.44 23.22
CA LEU A 734 -2.41 7.40 23.87
C LEU A 734 -2.32 7.64 25.37
N PRO A 735 -2.10 6.57 26.15
CA PRO A 735 -1.77 6.63 27.56
C PRO A 735 -0.88 7.79 27.99
N GLN A 736 -1.26 8.48 29.06
CA GLN A 736 -0.34 9.39 29.76
C GLN A 736 0.73 8.58 30.49
N GLN A 737 2.00 8.96 30.36
CA GLN A 737 3.13 8.23 30.96
C GLN A 737 3.65 8.87 32.26
N TYR A 738 3.47 10.18 32.44
CA TYR A 738 4.09 10.95 33.52
C TYR A 738 3.12 12.01 34.10
N GLY A 739 3.14 12.17 35.43
CA GLY A 739 2.27 13.10 36.19
C GLY A 739 0.82 12.60 36.34
N GLY A 740 0.08 13.15 37.32
CA GLY A 740 -1.35 12.84 37.55
C GLY A 740 -1.64 11.50 38.27
N GLY A 741 -2.57 11.52 39.24
CA GLY A 741 -3.25 10.31 39.74
C GLY A 741 -4.60 10.14 39.04
N TRP A 742 -5.22 8.95 39.15
CA TRP A 742 -6.44 8.42 38.48
C TRP A 742 -7.55 9.42 38.06
N ARG A 743 -7.64 10.62 38.64
CA ARG A 743 -8.69 11.62 38.39
C ARG A 743 -8.26 12.89 37.63
N ASN A 744 -6.98 13.11 37.32
CA ASN A 744 -6.51 14.37 36.74
C ASN A 744 -5.60 14.16 35.52
N LEU A 745 -6.18 13.95 34.34
CA LEU A 745 -5.43 13.71 33.09
C LEU A 745 -4.81 14.96 32.47
N TRP A 746 -5.10 16.14 33.02
CA TRP A 746 -4.66 17.44 32.50
C TRP A 746 -3.96 18.32 33.56
N GLN A 747 -3.79 17.82 34.79
CA GLN A 747 -3.03 18.51 35.84
C GLN A 747 -1.66 17.85 36.02
N THR A 748 -0.83 18.05 35.02
CA THR A 748 0.57 17.66 34.98
C THR A 748 1.43 18.87 35.26
N SER A 749 2.51 18.68 36.01
CA SER A 749 3.52 19.73 36.12
C SER A 749 4.08 20.03 34.72
N MET A 750 4.57 21.24 34.47
CA MET A 750 5.25 21.56 33.20
C MET A 750 6.39 20.58 32.90
N TYR A 751 7.02 20.04 33.94
CA TYR A 751 8.04 19.01 33.85
C TYR A 751 7.49 17.66 33.34
N ASP A 752 6.36 17.19 33.88
CA ASP A 752 5.72 15.94 33.43
C ASP A 752 5.14 16.06 32.02
N ASN A 753 4.61 17.23 31.69
CA ASN A 753 4.17 17.57 30.33
C ASN A 753 5.28 17.37 29.29
N ILE A 754 6.48 17.84 29.60
CA ILE A 754 7.64 17.70 28.71
C ILE A 754 8.06 16.22 28.61
N ARG A 755 7.91 15.43 29.67
CA ARG A 755 8.22 13.99 29.66
C ARG A 755 7.23 13.19 28.84
N ASN A 756 5.94 13.50 28.91
CA ASN A 756 4.89 12.90 28.06
C ASN A 756 5.08 13.24 26.58
N HIS A 757 5.73 14.36 26.28
CA HIS A 757 6.12 14.71 24.92
C HIS A 757 7.28 13.87 24.36
N SER A 758 7.97 13.06 25.16
CA SER A 758 9.11 12.29 24.66
C SER A 758 8.71 11.08 23.81
N MET A 759 9.58 10.68 22.87
CA MET A 759 9.36 9.45 22.11
C MET A 759 9.40 8.18 22.96
N GLY A 760 10.16 8.18 24.06
CA GLY A 760 10.08 7.12 25.07
C GLY A 760 8.66 7.00 25.60
N ALA A 761 8.02 8.12 25.94
CA ALA A 761 6.63 8.12 26.38
C ALA A 761 5.67 7.65 25.28
N VAL A 762 5.88 8.07 24.03
CA VAL A 762 5.07 7.61 22.89
C VAL A 762 5.18 6.10 22.70
N MET A 763 6.39 5.54 22.71
CA MET A 763 6.61 4.11 22.51
C MET A 763 6.03 3.29 23.66
N ASP A 764 6.25 3.73 24.91
CA ASP A 764 5.64 3.08 26.07
C ASP A 764 4.12 3.16 25.97
N ALA A 765 3.57 4.31 25.60
CA ALA A 765 2.14 4.49 25.43
C ALA A 765 1.55 3.74 24.20
N LEU A 766 2.32 3.49 23.14
CA LEU A 766 1.88 2.68 21.99
C LEU A 766 1.88 1.20 22.34
N LYS A 767 2.95 0.73 22.98
CA LYS A 767 3.05 -0.64 23.48
C LYS A 767 1.90 -0.90 24.41
N GLU A 768 1.77 -0.03 25.41
CA GLU A 768 0.63 0.03 26.28
C GLU A 768 -0.63 -0.02 25.37
N ALA A 769 -0.88 0.93 24.47
CA ALA A 769 -2.09 0.92 23.65
C ALA A 769 -2.27 -0.24 22.66
N GLY A 770 -1.33 -1.18 22.63
CA GLY A 770 -1.36 -2.43 21.90
C GLY A 770 -0.89 -2.40 20.49
N TYR A 771 -0.42 -1.24 20.06
CA TYR A 771 0.13 -1.08 18.74
C TYR A 771 1.43 -1.89 18.62
N LYS A 772 1.49 -2.69 17.55
CA LYS A 772 2.62 -3.53 17.17
C LYS A 772 3.57 -2.83 16.23
#